data_AF-A0A6G3YXC8-F1
#
_entry.id   AF-A0A6G3YXC8-F1
#
_cell.length_a   1.000
_cell.length_b   1.000
_cell.length_c   1.000
_cell.angle_alpha   90.00
_cell.angle_beta   90.00
_cell.angle_gamma   90.00
#
_symmetry.space_group_name_H-M   'P 1'
#
loop_
_entity.id
_entity.type
_entity.pdbx_description
1 polymer ?
#
loop_
_entity_poly.entity_id
_entity_poly.type
_entity_poly.pdbx_seq_one_letter_code
_entity_poly.pdbx_strand_id
1 'polypeptide(L)'
;MLPCQTTSECSLSLKSFPSHQLILPPETQIFTPVQGGVPRSREALLETGLTDLYQAIELAESHHQRSVERLLVILPDKTRTQMAANLLIDVVLKLISTRSATTLSLLYGLGTHPFMETSEIEGLLGSDRYQKLSALGAAIHQQSTKAITNPMAFVTVWQDSASQALLGHKLQDLREPLLMAWATARQRGAQLWLGIFPNLARTAEANLVNLFASLQAAYPNAAKPMLIDCRDANLNARLRSQLAQKNITQIQVQSPMFGPTQRADSTLEVRFLKLQENQTVTLHQGKKYIIEIPEQLFTHDLTFIAGDTRIHPYEGRYGSGGINKMLSVGIASLNEIRRSHSTRILTHPLTCPGEAGSLFVTRIAATATSIRDTLLTRPQTRAMAVPYGFTVIGKSETAIWDLAFGQDESARQDLAATFTQRYTVTIKAPLDVVISDVEPHKATDITAGARALQYVANWHRPDNPLLNNPEQGCVALLFNPCNEAKNNLGIGNDGTKLHMDVLGDFLQQVRPQLSKNLAYAASPQAVKQILTIARQAVLERWQQHLCSNSEVTDWLEELQRLARTGMQQAQQGSVPRDLTKFLSERMDRYGRGPNHVNRAILSIEYQFQKSGDWEALLNALIALSALYQEHEGLGEGGQRTIRLLKLCRTFKTLVLVTNNINVLEYLNWLDPPLTHYLPDAVRSQYHRRGIRASVLGLVPIHLQHTSAEEATRIAISYGRWHKPEVKHLQVGFLTHPLILKKSEG
;
A
#
# COMPACT_ATOMS: atom_id res chain seq x y z
N MET A 1 27.55 -10.32 13.65
CA MET A 1 27.12 -11.11 14.81
C MET A 1 28.09 -10.81 15.94
N LEU A 2 27.64 -10.25 17.07
CA LEU A 2 28.41 -10.35 18.30
C LEU A 2 28.11 -11.74 18.86
N PRO A 3 29.09 -12.65 19.00
CA PRO A 3 28.85 -13.87 19.74
C PRO A 3 28.71 -13.48 21.21
N CYS A 4 27.55 -13.77 21.80
CA CYS A 4 27.47 -13.94 23.24
C CYS A 4 28.16 -15.29 23.55
N GLN A 5 29.49 -15.30 23.51
CA GLN A 5 30.30 -16.41 23.99
C GLN A 5 30.65 -16.12 25.45
N THR A 6 29.67 -16.29 26.32
CA THR A 6 29.87 -16.56 27.75
C THR A 6 28.56 -17.16 28.25
N THR A 7 28.65 -18.16 29.12
CA THR A 7 27.54 -18.85 29.80
C THR A 7 26.74 -17.95 30.76
N SER A 8 26.77 -16.64 30.57
CA SER A 8 26.06 -15.64 31.37
C SER A 8 24.79 -15.18 30.64
N GLU A 9 23.70 -15.11 31.38
CA GLU A 9 22.43 -14.51 30.96
C GLU A 9 22.64 -13.17 30.23
N CYS A 10 22.04 -13.02 29.06
CA CYS A 10 22.10 -11.76 28.32
C CYS A 10 21.01 -10.81 28.86
N SER A 11 21.42 -9.86 29.70
CA SER A 11 20.55 -8.77 30.17
C SER A 11 20.56 -7.61 29.17
N LEU A 12 19.37 -7.20 28.73
CA LEU A 12 19.17 -6.10 27.79
C LEU A 12 18.20 -5.07 28.37
N SER A 13 18.52 -3.78 28.25
CA SER A 13 17.55 -2.72 28.55
C SER A 13 16.51 -2.66 27.44
N LEU A 14 15.23 -2.64 27.80
CA LEU A 14 14.15 -2.43 26.82
C LEU A 14 14.14 -0.96 26.37
N LYS A 15 14.07 -0.72 25.06
CA LYS A 15 13.93 0.61 24.46
C LYS A 15 12.55 1.21 24.77
N SER A 16 11.51 0.39 24.68
CA SER A 16 10.14 0.81 24.96
C SER A 16 9.89 1.10 26.44
N PHE A 17 10.61 0.41 27.32
CA PHE A 17 10.49 0.52 28.77
C PHE A 17 11.89 0.63 29.42
N PRO A 18 12.56 1.81 29.33
CA PRO A 18 13.97 1.96 29.73
C PRO A 18 14.28 1.60 31.19
N SER A 19 13.29 1.66 32.07
CA SER A 19 13.44 1.25 33.48
C SER A 19 13.38 -0.26 33.71
N HIS A 20 13.19 -1.06 32.65
CA HIS A 20 13.04 -2.51 32.74
C HIS A 20 14.18 -3.21 31.99
N GLN A 21 14.75 -4.23 32.65
CA GLN A 21 15.70 -5.14 32.03
C GLN A 21 14.99 -6.41 31.59
N LEU A 22 15.36 -6.90 30.41
CA LEU A 22 14.93 -8.16 29.85
C LEU A 22 16.09 -9.15 29.95
N ILE A 23 15.87 -10.24 30.68
CA ILE A 23 16.77 -11.38 30.73
C ILE A 23 16.31 -12.38 29.68
N LEU A 24 17.15 -12.61 28.68
CA LEU A 24 16.87 -13.56 27.60
C LEU A 24 17.41 -14.96 27.94
N PRO A 25 16.72 -16.04 27.55
CA PRO A 25 17.28 -17.39 27.62
C PRO A 25 18.66 -17.48 26.94
N PRO A 26 19.64 -18.24 27.47
CA PRO A 26 21.00 -18.30 26.94
C PRO A 26 21.11 -18.65 25.45
N GLU A 27 20.19 -19.46 24.94
CA GLU A 27 20.15 -19.91 23.53
C GLU A 27 19.46 -18.92 22.58
N THR A 28 19.04 -17.74 23.06
CA THR A 28 18.32 -16.76 22.25
C THR A 28 19.19 -16.16 21.15
N GLN A 29 18.71 -16.19 19.92
CA GLN A 29 19.35 -15.52 18.80
C GLN A 29 19.01 -14.03 18.81
N ILE A 30 19.99 -13.16 19.08
CA ILE A 30 19.81 -11.70 19.08
C ILE A 30 20.11 -11.15 17.68
N PHE A 31 19.12 -10.49 17.08
CA PHE A 31 19.22 -9.93 15.75
C PHE A 31 19.31 -8.40 15.81
N THR A 32 20.40 -7.87 15.27
CA THR A 32 20.68 -6.43 15.14
C THR A 32 21.02 -6.11 13.69
N PRO A 33 20.70 -4.90 13.21
CA PRO A 33 21.25 -4.41 11.95
C PRO A 33 22.78 -4.51 11.94
N VAL A 34 23.38 -4.71 10.76
CA VAL A 34 24.83 -4.60 10.58
C VAL A 34 25.25 -3.17 10.90
N GLN A 35 26.32 -2.99 11.69
CA GLN A 35 26.80 -1.66 12.08
C GLN A 35 27.14 -0.79 10.85
N GLY A 36 26.85 0.51 10.96
CA GLY A 36 26.70 1.44 9.83
C GLY A 36 27.99 1.80 9.09
N GLY A 37 27.82 2.34 7.89
CA GLY A 37 28.89 2.97 7.10
C GLY A 37 29.27 4.35 7.63
N VAL A 38 30.40 4.85 7.16
CA VAL A 38 30.97 6.15 7.58
C VAL A 38 30.03 7.28 7.16
N PRO A 39 29.51 8.09 8.11
CA PRO A 39 28.74 9.28 7.77
C PRO A 39 29.55 10.24 6.89
N ARG A 40 28.93 10.79 5.86
CA ARG A 40 29.52 11.87 5.06
C ARG A 40 29.45 13.18 5.83
N SER A 41 30.46 14.04 5.68
CA SER A 41 30.42 15.37 6.28
C SER A 41 29.28 16.19 5.70
N ARG A 42 28.75 17.13 6.49
CA ARG A 42 27.63 17.97 6.07
C ARG A 42 28.01 18.82 4.86
N GLU A 43 29.24 19.32 4.83
CA GLU A 43 29.81 20.12 3.75
C GLU A 43 29.81 19.35 2.44
N ALA A 44 30.29 18.10 2.44
CA ALA A 44 30.34 17.27 1.23
C ALA A 44 28.93 16.93 0.70
N LEU A 45 27.97 16.69 1.60
CA LEU A 45 26.58 16.45 1.23
C LEU A 45 25.93 17.70 0.62
N LEU A 46 26.19 18.88 1.19
CA LEU A 46 25.71 20.15 0.66
C LEU A 46 26.32 20.44 -0.72
N GLU A 47 27.63 20.27 -0.87
CA GLU A 47 28.32 20.50 -2.15
C GLU A 47 27.76 19.60 -3.26
N THR A 48 27.61 18.30 -3.00
CA THR A 48 27.01 17.36 -3.97
C THR A 48 25.59 17.81 -4.33
N GLY A 49 24.75 18.10 -3.34
CA GLY A 49 23.37 18.52 -3.58
C GLY A 49 23.26 19.84 -4.35
N LEU A 50 24.16 20.80 -4.09
CA LEU A 50 24.19 22.06 -4.86
C LEU A 50 24.54 21.80 -6.31
N THR A 51 25.58 21.03 -6.59
CA THR A 51 26.00 20.69 -7.95
C THR A 51 24.85 20.04 -8.74
N ASP A 52 24.18 19.06 -8.13
CA ASP A 52 23.04 18.35 -8.72
C ASP A 52 21.87 19.29 -9.07
N LEU A 53 21.50 20.18 -8.14
CA LEU A 53 20.40 21.13 -8.35
C LEU A 53 20.77 22.20 -9.39
N TYR A 54 22.00 22.68 -9.40
CA TYR A 54 22.50 23.61 -10.42
C TYR A 54 22.40 23.00 -11.82
N GLN A 55 22.89 21.77 -11.98
CA GLN A 55 22.85 21.06 -13.26
C GLN A 55 21.40 20.85 -13.73
N ALA A 56 20.48 20.48 -12.84
CA ALA A 56 19.07 20.32 -13.18
C ALA A 56 18.43 21.63 -13.68
N ILE A 57 18.77 22.75 -13.06
CA ILE A 57 18.29 24.07 -13.48
C ILE A 57 18.87 24.47 -14.83
N GLU A 58 20.19 24.38 -15.01
CA GLU A 58 20.85 24.73 -16.27
C GLU A 58 20.33 23.91 -17.44
N LEU A 59 20.13 22.60 -17.23
CA LEU A 59 19.55 21.72 -18.24
C LEU A 59 18.13 22.16 -18.64
N ALA A 60 17.30 22.50 -17.65
CA ALA A 60 15.94 22.97 -17.89
C ALA A 60 15.94 24.31 -18.65
N GLU A 61 16.74 25.28 -18.19
CA GLU A 61 16.84 26.61 -18.81
C GLU A 61 17.34 26.53 -20.25
N SER A 62 18.36 25.69 -20.50
CA SER A 62 18.89 25.45 -21.84
C SER A 62 17.86 24.80 -22.76
N HIS A 63 17.11 23.80 -22.28
CA HIS A 63 16.14 23.07 -23.10
C HIS A 63 14.93 23.92 -23.48
N HIS A 64 14.45 24.77 -22.56
CA HIS A 64 13.26 25.59 -22.75
C HIS A 64 13.55 27.04 -23.15
N GLN A 65 14.82 27.43 -23.20
CA GLN A 65 15.26 28.78 -23.57
C GLN A 65 14.61 29.88 -22.72
N ARG A 66 14.42 29.61 -21.42
CA ARG A 66 13.87 30.57 -20.43
C ARG A 66 14.39 30.25 -19.03
N SER A 67 14.48 31.27 -18.17
CA SER A 67 14.92 31.10 -16.78
C SER A 67 13.93 30.32 -15.92
N VAL A 68 14.43 29.63 -14.90
CA VAL A 68 13.63 29.01 -13.85
C VAL A 68 13.24 30.09 -12.83
N GLU A 69 11.94 30.39 -12.74
CA GLU A 69 11.41 31.45 -11.87
C GLU A 69 10.73 30.87 -10.62
N ARG A 70 10.19 29.65 -10.72
CA ARG A 70 9.35 29.05 -9.66
C ARG A 70 9.81 27.66 -9.29
N LEU A 71 10.24 27.49 -8.04
CA LEU A 71 10.63 26.20 -7.47
C LEU A 71 9.57 25.68 -6.52
N LEU A 72 9.20 24.42 -6.70
CA LEU A 72 8.39 23.67 -5.75
C LEU A 72 9.27 22.63 -5.03
N VAL A 73 9.23 22.62 -3.70
CA VAL A 73 9.89 21.60 -2.89
C VAL A 73 8.82 20.80 -2.14
N ILE A 74 8.73 19.50 -2.44
CA ILE A 74 7.80 18.60 -1.79
C ILE A 74 8.50 17.91 -0.62
N LEU A 75 7.91 18.03 0.57
CA LEU A 75 8.49 17.58 1.82
C LEU A 75 7.65 16.48 2.49
N PRO A 76 8.27 15.54 3.20
CA PRO A 76 7.55 14.56 4.02
C PRO A 76 6.97 15.22 5.28
N ASP A 77 5.97 14.57 5.87
CA ASP A 77 5.31 15.01 7.10
C ASP A 77 6.10 14.67 8.38
N LYS A 78 5.58 15.10 9.55
CA LYS A 78 6.17 14.85 10.88
C LYS A 78 6.36 13.39 11.26
N THR A 79 5.68 12.45 10.60
CA THR A 79 5.85 11.01 10.88
C THR A 79 7.12 10.42 10.24
N ARG A 80 7.88 11.23 9.51
CA ARG A 80 9.15 10.86 8.88
C ARG A 80 10.32 11.57 9.54
N THR A 81 11.49 10.96 9.43
CA THR A 81 12.74 11.67 9.65
C THR A 81 12.88 12.79 8.60
N GLN A 82 13.53 13.89 8.99
CA GLN A 82 13.62 15.11 8.17
C GLN A 82 15.01 15.25 7.51
N MET A 83 15.74 14.15 7.32
CA MET A 83 17.14 14.20 6.87
C MET A 83 17.27 14.77 5.45
N ALA A 84 16.53 14.21 4.49
CA ALA A 84 16.49 14.71 3.13
C ALA A 84 15.82 16.09 3.04
N ALA A 85 14.77 16.32 3.82
CA ALA A 85 14.03 17.59 3.83
C ALA A 85 14.93 18.76 4.23
N ASN A 86 15.57 18.65 5.39
CA ASN A 86 16.43 19.70 5.92
C ASN A 86 17.73 19.85 5.11
N LEU A 87 18.27 18.78 4.53
CA LEU A 87 19.37 18.89 3.56
C LEU A 87 18.95 19.62 2.27
N LEU A 88 17.84 19.23 1.67
CA LEU A 88 17.35 19.85 0.44
C LEU A 88 17.04 21.33 0.65
N ILE A 89 16.42 21.70 1.77
CA ILE A 89 16.14 23.10 2.10
C ILE A 89 17.44 23.90 2.22
N ASP A 90 18.46 23.38 2.90
CA ASP A 90 19.75 24.07 3.00
C ASP A 90 20.41 24.26 1.63
N VAL A 91 20.33 23.25 0.75
CA VAL A 91 20.81 23.35 -0.64
C VAL A 91 20.05 24.42 -1.42
N VAL A 92 18.72 24.43 -1.34
CA VAL A 92 17.85 25.38 -2.04
C VAL A 92 18.06 26.81 -1.53
N LEU A 93 18.18 27.02 -0.22
CA LEU A 93 18.46 28.34 0.36
C LEU A 93 19.80 28.88 -0.14
N LYS A 94 20.84 28.03 -0.21
CA LYS A 94 22.14 28.43 -0.74
C LYS A 94 22.08 28.74 -2.23
N LEU A 95 21.38 27.91 -3.01
CA LEU A 95 21.15 28.14 -4.45
C LEU A 95 20.43 29.47 -4.72
N ILE A 96 19.35 29.77 -4.00
CA ILE A 96 18.57 31.00 -4.18
C ILE A 96 19.38 32.23 -3.75
N SER A 97 20.25 32.12 -2.73
CA SER A 97 21.12 33.25 -2.33
C SER A 97 22.08 33.70 -3.44
N THR A 98 22.34 32.83 -4.41
CA THR A 98 23.25 33.06 -5.55
C THR A 98 22.53 33.30 -6.88
N ARG A 99 21.19 33.25 -6.93
CA ARG A 99 20.40 33.45 -8.17
C ARG A 99 19.32 34.51 -7.95
N SER A 100 19.16 35.42 -8.90
CA SER A 100 18.11 36.45 -8.82
C SER A 100 16.73 35.90 -9.20
N ALA A 101 15.70 36.34 -8.46
CA ALA A 101 14.28 36.25 -8.83
C ALA A 101 13.65 34.83 -8.93
N THR A 102 13.95 33.94 -7.98
CA THR A 102 13.26 32.64 -7.87
C THR A 102 12.28 32.62 -6.70
N THR A 103 10.99 32.44 -6.96
CA THR A 103 9.99 32.20 -5.91
C THR A 103 10.04 30.74 -5.45
N LEU A 104 9.99 30.52 -4.14
CA LEU A 104 10.03 29.21 -3.52
C LEU A 104 8.68 28.86 -2.89
N SER A 105 8.16 27.68 -3.21
CA SER A 105 7.01 27.09 -2.52
C SER A 105 7.40 25.76 -1.90
N LEU A 106 6.97 25.53 -0.66
CA LEU A 106 7.07 24.25 0.02
C LEU A 106 5.69 23.58 0.01
N LEU A 107 5.64 22.28 -0.25
CA LEU A 107 4.43 21.48 -0.16
C LEU A 107 4.69 20.24 0.70
N TYR A 108 4.17 20.24 1.91
CA TYR A 108 4.18 19.04 2.74
C TYR A 108 3.14 18.04 2.21
N GLY A 109 3.58 16.81 1.91
CA GLY A 109 2.71 15.71 1.52
C GLY A 109 2.32 14.85 2.71
N LEU A 110 1.13 15.08 3.27
CA LEU A 110 0.67 14.46 4.52
C LEU A 110 -0.06 13.13 4.26
N GLY A 111 -0.50 12.87 3.03
CA GLY A 111 -1.39 11.76 2.71
C GLY A 111 -2.63 11.80 3.60
N THR A 112 -2.82 10.76 4.42
CA THR A 112 -3.98 10.66 5.32
C THR A 112 -3.82 11.33 6.68
N HIS A 113 -2.66 11.95 6.96
CA HIS A 113 -2.38 12.56 8.25
C HIS A 113 -3.03 13.96 8.37
N PRO A 114 -3.40 14.39 9.59
CA PRO A 114 -3.93 15.72 9.83
C PRO A 114 -2.89 16.80 9.55
N PHE A 115 -3.34 18.04 9.33
CA PHE A 115 -2.47 19.20 9.20
C PHE A 115 -1.53 19.34 10.40
N MET A 116 -0.33 19.80 10.10
CA MET A 116 0.66 20.18 11.09
C MET A 116 0.40 21.62 11.52
N GLU A 117 0.49 21.88 12.81
CA GLU A 117 0.47 23.24 13.34
C GLU A 117 1.74 23.99 12.93
N THR A 118 1.69 25.32 12.90
CA THR A 118 2.86 26.15 12.56
C THR A 118 4.06 25.87 13.46
N SER A 119 3.82 25.67 14.75
CA SER A 119 4.84 25.29 15.75
C SER A 119 5.49 23.94 15.44
N GLU A 120 4.72 22.97 14.92
CA GLU A 120 5.25 21.67 14.50
C GLU A 120 6.13 21.81 13.26
N ILE A 121 5.72 22.64 12.29
CA ILE A 121 6.53 22.93 11.09
C ILE A 121 7.83 23.63 11.46
N GLU A 122 7.78 24.65 12.31
CA GLU A 122 8.98 25.34 12.81
C GLU A 122 9.90 24.37 13.55
N GLY A 123 9.35 23.48 14.39
CA GLY A 123 10.11 22.45 15.09
C GLY A 123 10.80 21.45 14.16
N LEU A 124 10.16 21.07 13.04
CA LEU A 124 10.76 20.16 12.05
C LEU A 124 11.89 20.81 11.25
N LEU A 125 11.71 22.08 10.87
CA LEU A 125 12.67 22.84 10.08
C LEU A 125 13.84 23.36 10.92
N GLY A 126 13.58 23.68 12.18
CA GLY A 126 14.42 24.51 13.02
C GLY A 126 14.21 26.00 12.74
N SER A 127 14.32 26.83 13.78
CA SER A 127 13.98 28.25 13.71
C SER A 127 14.82 29.02 12.68
N ASP A 128 16.10 28.69 12.49
CA ASP A 128 16.96 29.36 11.49
C ASP A 128 16.46 29.14 10.04
N ARG A 129 16.11 27.90 9.66
CA ARG A 129 15.56 27.61 8.33
C ARG A 129 14.21 28.27 8.14
N TYR A 130 13.35 28.18 9.15
CA TYR A 130 12.02 28.76 9.11
C TYR A 130 12.08 30.29 8.89
N GLN A 131 12.94 30.99 9.64
CA GLN A 131 13.15 32.43 9.48
C GLN A 131 13.70 32.79 8.10
N LYS A 132 14.69 32.05 7.58
CA LYS A 132 15.23 32.26 6.23
C LYS A 132 14.17 32.07 5.15
N LEU A 133 13.36 31.02 5.24
CA LEU A 133 12.24 30.77 4.33
C LEU A 133 11.19 31.89 4.40
N SER A 134 10.86 32.34 5.61
CA SER A 134 9.93 33.46 5.82
C SER A 134 10.46 34.77 5.24
N ALA A 135 11.74 35.08 5.43
CA ALA A 135 12.39 36.26 4.87
C ALA A 135 12.43 36.25 3.33
N LEU A 136 12.50 35.07 2.71
CA LEU A 136 12.38 34.89 1.26
C LEU A 136 10.93 34.98 0.76
N GLY A 137 9.94 35.08 1.64
CA GLY A 137 8.52 35.04 1.28
C GLY A 137 8.09 33.67 0.75
N ALA A 138 8.75 32.58 1.18
CA ALA A 138 8.43 31.24 0.70
C ALA A 138 7.02 30.82 1.14
N ALA A 139 6.20 30.35 0.20
CA ALA A 139 4.86 29.89 0.50
C ALA A 139 4.90 28.46 1.07
N ILE A 140 4.30 28.22 2.24
CA ILE A 140 4.26 26.90 2.86
C ILE A 140 2.85 26.33 2.75
N HIS A 141 2.72 25.27 1.95
CA HIS A 141 1.48 24.54 1.71
C HIS A 141 1.53 23.17 2.38
N GLN A 142 0.34 22.65 2.69
CA GLN A 142 0.16 21.29 3.19
C GLN A 142 -0.92 20.61 2.36
N GLN A 143 -0.69 19.38 1.93
CA GLN A 143 -1.69 18.56 1.24
C GLN A 143 -2.08 17.37 2.12
N SER A 144 -3.34 17.35 2.54
CA SER A 144 -3.93 16.25 3.31
C SER A 144 -5.22 15.77 2.66
N THR A 145 -5.53 14.49 2.79
CA THR A 145 -6.84 13.96 2.39
C THR A 145 -7.94 14.22 3.42
N LYS A 146 -7.62 14.77 4.60
CA LYS A 146 -8.59 15.12 5.64
C LYS A 146 -9.34 16.41 5.31
N ALA A 147 -8.68 17.32 4.59
CA ALA A 147 -9.26 18.57 4.11
C ALA A 147 -8.47 19.05 2.90
N ILE A 148 -9.17 19.36 1.80
CA ILE A 148 -8.58 19.87 0.58
C ILE A 148 -8.44 21.38 0.71
N THR A 149 -7.21 21.85 0.89
CA THR A 149 -6.89 23.29 1.04
C THR A 149 -6.14 23.87 -0.15
N ASN A 150 -5.66 23.02 -1.05
CA ASN A 150 -4.97 23.44 -2.27
C ASN A 150 -5.91 23.31 -3.47
N PRO A 151 -5.79 24.18 -4.48
CA PRO A 151 -6.37 23.93 -5.79
C PRO A 151 -5.88 22.57 -6.32
N MET A 152 -6.81 21.81 -6.90
CA MET A 152 -6.53 20.45 -7.38
C MET A 152 -6.65 20.40 -8.91
N ALA A 153 -5.76 19.62 -9.52
CA ALA A 153 -5.73 19.31 -10.93
C ALA A 153 -6.02 17.82 -11.16
N PHE A 154 -6.74 17.52 -12.24
CA PHE A 154 -7.09 16.16 -12.61
C PHE A 154 -6.01 15.51 -13.48
N VAL A 155 -5.66 14.27 -13.14
CA VAL A 155 -4.74 13.43 -13.91
C VAL A 155 -5.43 12.13 -14.26
N THR A 156 -5.34 11.74 -15.53
CA THR A 156 -5.81 10.43 -15.99
C THR A 156 -4.73 9.38 -15.76
N VAL A 157 -4.97 8.45 -14.84
CA VAL A 157 -4.11 7.30 -14.58
C VAL A 157 -4.40 6.19 -15.58
N TRP A 158 -3.35 5.65 -16.21
CA TRP A 158 -3.45 4.38 -16.96
C TRP A 158 -2.75 3.32 -16.13
N GLN A 159 -3.53 2.35 -15.67
CA GLN A 159 -3.03 1.26 -14.87
C GLN A 159 -3.05 -0.01 -15.71
N ASP A 160 -1.87 -0.48 -16.05
CA ASP A 160 -1.69 -1.76 -16.71
C ASP A 160 -2.04 -2.93 -15.76
N SER A 161 -2.63 -4.00 -16.30
CA SER A 161 -2.80 -5.25 -15.56
C SER A 161 -1.58 -6.13 -15.79
N ALA A 162 -0.98 -6.65 -14.71
CA ALA A 162 0.19 -7.52 -14.79
C ALA A 162 -0.06 -8.89 -15.49
N SER A 163 -1.25 -9.10 -16.07
CA SER A 163 -1.60 -10.32 -16.81
C SER A 163 -1.13 -10.25 -18.26
N GLN A 164 -0.48 -11.33 -18.72
CA GLN A 164 -0.08 -11.69 -20.09
C GLN A 164 -0.17 -10.55 -21.13
N ALA A 165 0.95 -9.82 -21.26
CA ALA A 165 1.19 -8.96 -22.40
C ALA A 165 1.24 -9.79 -23.69
N LEU A 166 0.52 -9.37 -24.72
CA LEU A 166 0.71 -9.94 -26.05
C LEU A 166 1.90 -9.24 -26.71
N LEU A 167 2.92 -10.02 -27.04
CA LEU A 167 4.16 -9.57 -27.65
C LEU A 167 4.01 -9.51 -29.18
N GLY A 168 4.36 -8.36 -29.76
CA GLY A 168 4.59 -8.18 -31.19
C GLY A 168 6.02 -7.72 -31.43
N HIS A 169 6.74 -8.38 -32.33
CA HIS A 169 8.07 -7.93 -32.76
C HIS A 169 7.97 -6.64 -33.57
N LYS A 170 6.83 -6.44 -34.25
CA LYS A 170 6.44 -5.20 -34.93
C LYS A 170 5.00 -4.85 -34.55
N LEU A 171 4.65 -3.58 -34.71
CA LEU A 171 3.31 -3.08 -34.42
C LEU A 171 2.20 -3.83 -35.19
N GLN A 172 2.49 -4.28 -36.41
CA GLN A 172 1.52 -5.01 -37.26
C GLN A 172 1.17 -6.40 -36.72
N ASP A 173 2.06 -7.02 -35.93
CA ASP A 173 1.82 -8.33 -35.30
C ASP A 173 0.66 -8.26 -34.30
N LEU A 174 0.33 -7.05 -33.81
CA LEU A 174 -0.75 -6.80 -32.88
C LEU A 174 -2.11 -6.59 -33.56
N ARG A 175 -2.20 -6.71 -34.90
CA ARG A 175 -3.45 -6.54 -35.64
C ARG A 175 -4.53 -7.53 -35.19
N GLU A 176 -4.26 -8.84 -35.24
CA GLU A 176 -5.24 -9.85 -34.85
C GLU A 176 -5.65 -9.75 -33.37
N PRO A 177 -4.71 -9.58 -32.41
CA PRO A 177 -5.04 -9.27 -31.03
C PRO A 177 -5.98 -8.08 -30.84
N LEU A 178 -5.77 -6.99 -31.58
CA LEU A 178 -6.62 -5.80 -31.50
C LEU A 178 -8.01 -6.05 -32.11
N LEU A 179 -8.10 -6.78 -33.22
CA LEU A 179 -9.39 -7.18 -33.80
C LEU A 179 -10.19 -8.04 -32.83
N MET A 180 -9.55 -9.02 -32.19
CA MET A 180 -10.19 -9.86 -31.18
C MET A 180 -10.66 -9.04 -29.98
N ALA A 181 -9.84 -8.10 -29.49
CA ALA A 181 -10.22 -7.20 -28.40
C ALA A 181 -11.41 -6.30 -28.78
N TRP A 182 -11.42 -5.76 -30.00
CA TRP A 182 -12.51 -4.91 -30.49
C TRP A 182 -13.82 -5.69 -30.66
N ALA A 183 -13.74 -6.91 -31.20
CA ALA A 183 -14.88 -7.81 -31.31
C ALA A 183 -15.44 -8.19 -29.93
N THR A 184 -14.56 -8.50 -28.97
CA THR A 184 -14.94 -8.86 -27.60
C THR A 184 -15.62 -7.70 -26.88
N ALA A 185 -15.07 -6.48 -27.02
CA ALA A 185 -15.68 -5.27 -26.46
C ALA A 185 -17.10 -5.10 -26.99
N ARG A 186 -17.28 -5.22 -28.31
CA ARG A 186 -18.59 -5.11 -28.96
C ARG A 186 -19.59 -6.17 -28.48
N GLN A 187 -19.17 -7.44 -28.35
CA GLN A 187 -20.02 -8.51 -27.83
C GLN A 187 -20.53 -8.21 -26.41
N ARG A 188 -19.78 -7.43 -25.64
CA ARG A 188 -20.15 -6.99 -24.29
C ARG A 188 -20.93 -5.67 -24.28
N GLY A 189 -21.26 -5.13 -25.46
CA GLY A 189 -21.81 -3.78 -25.65
C GLY A 189 -20.88 -2.67 -25.16
N ALA A 190 -19.58 -2.94 -25.06
CA ALA A 190 -18.54 -2.00 -24.69
C ALA A 190 -17.88 -1.36 -25.92
N GLN A 191 -17.24 -0.21 -25.73
CA GLN A 191 -16.37 0.45 -26.70
C GLN A 191 -14.91 0.11 -26.37
N LEU A 192 -14.11 -0.23 -27.38
CA LEU A 192 -12.67 -0.44 -27.19
C LEU A 192 -11.99 0.92 -27.10
N TRP A 193 -11.30 1.16 -25.99
CA TRP A 193 -10.45 2.32 -25.79
C TRP A 193 -8.99 1.86 -25.76
N LEU A 194 -8.16 2.47 -26.60
CA LEU A 194 -6.77 2.11 -26.83
C LEU A 194 -5.85 3.27 -26.45
N GLY A 195 -5.16 3.14 -25.32
CA GLY A 195 -4.13 4.08 -24.90
C GLY A 195 -2.79 3.76 -25.55
N ILE A 196 -2.16 4.75 -26.16
CA ILE A 196 -0.86 4.60 -26.82
C ILE A 196 0.14 5.45 -26.05
N PHE A 197 1.18 4.85 -25.48
CA PHE A 197 2.16 5.63 -24.71
C PHE A 197 2.91 6.63 -25.62
N PRO A 198 3.19 7.87 -25.17
CA PRO A 198 3.79 8.92 -26.00
C PRO A 198 5.08 8.54 -26.73
N ASN A 199 5.90 7.68 -26.13
CA ASN A 199 7.13 7.19 -26.77
C ASN A 199 6.82 6.37 -28.04
N LEU A 200 5.89 5.42 -27.96
CA LEU A 200 5.48 4.63 -29.12
C LEU A 200 4.79 5.51 -30.17
N ALA A 201 3.91 6.41 -29.74
CA ALA A 201 3.19 7.31 -30.63
C ALA A 201 4.14 8.20 -31.45
N ARG A 202 5.24 8.68 -30.84
CA ARG A 202 6.28 9.46 -31.52
C ARG A 202 7.11 8.62 -32.50
N THR A 203 7.54 7.43 -32.09
CA THR A 203 8.47 6.61 -32.87
C THR A 203 7.80 5.84 -34.01
N ALA A 204 6.50 5.55 -33.90
CA ALA A 204 5.78 4.68 -34.83
C ALA A 204 4.54 5.33 -35.48
N GLU A 205 4.50 6.66 -35.59
CA GLU A 205 3.32 7.42 -36.05
C GLU A 205 2.75 6.90 -37.39
N ALA A 206 3.59 6.78 -38.44
CA ALA A 206 3.16 6.27 -39.74
C ALA A 206 2.68 4.80 -39.70
N ASN A 207 3.34 3.96 -38.89
CA ASN A 207 2.97 2.56 -38.72
C ASN A 207 1.64 2.41 -37.97
N LEU A 208 1.35 3.30 -37.02
CA LEU A 208 0.06 3.35 -36.31
C LEU A 208 -1.08 3.66 -37.28
N VAL A 209 -0.91 4.65 -38.17
CA VAL A 209 -1.93 4.97 -39.19
C VAL A 209 -2.19 3.77 -40.11
N ASN A 210 -1.15 3.03 -40.52
CA ASN A 210 -1.31 1.84 -41.36
C ASN A 210 -2.00 0.69 -40.62
N LEU A 211 -1.66 0.46 -39.35
CA LEU A 211 -2.35 -0.51 -38.49
C LEU A 211 -3.85 -0.15 -38.40
N PHE A 212 -4.18 1.11 -38.11
CA PHE A 212 -5.56 1.58 -38.00
C PHE A 212 -6.35 1.46 -39.30
N ALA A 213 -5.73 1.76 -40.45
CA ALA A 213 -6.34 1.50 -41.75
C ALA A 213 -6.69 0.02 -41.92
N SER A 214 -5.79 -0.87 -41.53
CA SER A 214 -5.99 -2.33 -41.65
C SER A 214 -7.06 -2.88 -40.68
N LEU A 215 -7.25 -2.24 -39.52
CA LEU A 215 -8.29 -2.57 -38.56
C LEU A 215 -9.67 -2.11 -39.04
N GLN A 216 -9.77 -0.88 -39.55
CA GLN A 216 -11.01 -0.40 -40.17
C GLN A 216 -11.41 -1.24 -41.38
N ALA A 217 -10.46 -1.66 -42.23
CA ALA A 217 -10.77 -2.50 -43.38
C ALA A 217 -11.42 -3.84 -42.98
N ALA A 218 -11.06 -4.40 -41.81
CA ALA A 218 -11.72 -5.59 -41.26
C ALA A 218 -13.08 -5.31 -40.62
N TYR A 219 -13.30 -4.08 -40.13
CA TYR A 219 -14.55 -3.65 -39.48
C TYR A 219 -15.05 -2.31 -40.04
N PRO A 220 -15.46 -2.24 -41.32
CA PRO A 220 -15.82 -0.97 -41.97
C PRO A 220 -17.08 -0.32 -41.38
N ASN A 221 -17.95 -1.12 -40.76
CA ASN A 221 -19.26 -0.71 -40.23
C ASN A 221 -19.38 -1.00 -38.72
N ALA A 222 -18.38 -0.62 -37.93
CA ALA A 222 -18.45 -0.80 -36.48
C ALA A 222 -19.51 0.13 -35.86
N ALA A 223 -20.48 -0.44 -35.13
CA ALA A 223 -21.52 0.35 -34.45
C ALA A 223 -20.97 1.26 -33.34
N LYS A 224 -19.83 0.88 -32.74
CA LYS A 224 -19.07 1.70 -31.79
C LYS A 224 -17.64 1.83 -32.30
N PRO A 225 -17.16 3.06 -32.58
CA PRO A 225 -15.81 3.27 -33.08
C PRO A 225 -14.78 2.92 -32.00
N MET A 226 -13.58 2.50 -32.39
CA MET A 226 -12.47 2.37 -31.44
C MET A 226 -11.97 3.78 -31.05
N LEU A 227 -11.75 3.99 -29.76
CA LEU A 227 -11.23 5.26 -29.23
C LEU A 227 -9.71 5.16 -29.05
N ILE A 228 -8.98 6.19 -29.43
CA ILE A 228 -7.53 6.28 -29.28
C ILE A 228 -7.16 7.51 -28.46
N ASP A 229 -6.18 7.37 -27.58
CA ASP A 229 -5.56 8.47 -26.85
C ASP A 229 -4.05 8.23 -26.73
N CYS A 230 -3.23 9.20 -27.14
CA CYS A 230 -1.77 9.15 -27.04
C CYS A 230 -1.20 9.90 -25.81
N ARG A 231 -2.03 10.41 -24.89
CA ARG A 231 -1.70 11.33 -23.76
C ARG A 231 -1.08 12.68 -24.13
N ASP A 232 -0.91 12.95 -25.41
CA ASP A 232 -0.27 14.15 -25.91
C ASP A 232 -1.22 14.79 -26.91
N ALA A 233 -1.64 16.03 -26.61
CA ALA A 233 -2.61 16.74 -27.43
C ALA A 233 -2.10 17.01 -28.85
N ASN A 234 -0.79 17.24 -29.01
CA ASN A 234 -0.18 17.48 -30.31
C ASN A 234 -0.12 16.18 -31.12
N LEU A 235 0.29 15.07 -30.49
CA LEU A 235 0.25 13.75 -31.14
C LEU A 235 -1.18 13.36 -31.53
N ASN A 236 -2.15 13.59 -30.65
CA ASN A 236 -3.55 13.31 -30.93
C ASN A 236 -4.06 14.16 -32.10
N ALA A 237 -3.70 15.45 -32.18
CA ALA A 237 -4.07 16.32 -33.29
C ALA A 237 -3.47 15.86 -34.63
N ARG A 238 -2.18 15.49 -34.65
CA ARG A 238 -1.51 14.97 -35.86
C ARG A 238 -2.13 13.65 -36.33
N LEU A 239 -2.30 12.70 -35.41
CA LEU A 239 -2.91 11.41 -35.72
C LEU A 239 -4.33 11.58 -36.26
N ARG A 240 -5.14 12.46 -35.64
CA ARG A 240 -6.49 12.79 -36.12
C ARG A 240 -6.48 13.32 -37.56
N SER A 241 -5.54 14.21 -37.89
CA SER A 241 -5.39 14.76 -39.24
C SER A 241 -5.04 13.67 -40.26
N GLN A 242 -4.07 12.80 -39.95
CA GLN A 242 -3.64 11.72 -40.84
C GLN A 242 -4.73 10.65 -41.05
N LEU A 243 -5.49 10.31 -40.00
CA LEU A 243 -6.62 9.38 -40.11
C LEU A 243 -7.74 9.95 -40.99
N ALA A 244 -8.03 11.25 -40.86
CA ALA A 244 -9.01 11.93 -41.71
C ALA A 244 -8.58 11.93 -43.19
N GLN A 245 -7.30 12.19 -43.48
CA GLN A 245 -6.76 12.12 -44.85
C GLN A 245 -6.91 10.73 -45.49
N LYS A 246 -6.88 9.66 -44.70
CA LYS A 246 -7.07 8.28 -45.16
C LYS A 246 -8.53 7.80 -45.09
N ASN A 247 -9.49 8.68 -44.81
CA ASN A 247 -10.91 8.33 -44.63
C ASN A 247 -11.14 7.23 -43.57
N ILE A 248 -10.35 7.25 -42.50
CA ILE A 248 -10.51 6.33 -41.37
C ILE A 248 -11.50 6.93 -40.38
N THR A 249 -12.73 6.41 -40.36
CA THR A 249 -13.89 6.93 -39.61
C THR A 249 -14.29 6.06 -38.41
N GLN A 250 -13.93 4.76 -38.42
CA GLN A 250 -14.26 3.80 -37.35
C GLN A 250 -13.29 3.87 -36.16
N ILE A 251 -12.33 4.80 -36.23
CA ILE A 251 -11.30 5.01 -35.23
C ILE A 251 -11.26 6.51 -34.91
N GLN A 252 -11.52 6.85 -33.65
CA GLN A 252 -11.64 8.22 -33.19
C GLN A 252 -10.54 8.56 -32.19
N VAL A 253 -9.78 9.61 -32.49
CA VAL A 253 -8.73 10.11 -31.60
C VAL A 253 -9.34 11.11 -30.62
N GLN A 254 -9.35 10.76 -29.34
CA GLN A 254 -9.82 11.61 -28.26
C GLN A 254 -8.77 12.67 -27.92
N SER A 255 -9.22 13.85 -27.50
CA SER A 255 -8.33 14.79 -26.82
C SER A 255 -8.05 14.27 -25.41
N PRO A 256 -6.83 14.44 -24.87
CA PRO A 256 -6.55 14.02 -23.49
C PRO A 256 -7.53 14.73 -22.54
N MET A 257 -8.18 13.97 -21.67
CA MET A 257 -9.19 14.53 -20.77
C MET A 257 -8.51 15.20 -19.56
N PHE A 258 -8.78 16.49 -19.39
CA PHE A 258 -8.22 17.32 -18.30
C PHE A 258 -9.33 17.87 -17.37
N GLY A 259 -10.38 17.09 -17.10
CA GLY A 259 -11.51 17.53 -16.26
C GLY A 259 -12.35 16.38 -15.69
N PRO A 260 -13.28 16.68 -14.76
CA PRO A 260 -14.09 15.69 -14.03
C PRO A 260 -15.18 15.04 -14.89
N THR A 261 -15.34 15.46 -16.14
CA THR A 261 -16.36 14.92 -17.06
C THR A 261 -15.93 13.57 -17.63
N GLN A 262 -16.03 12.53 -16.80
CA GLN A 262 -16.66 11.25 -17.13
C GLN A 262 -16.61 10.36 -15.87
N ARG A 263 -17.79 9.91 -15.41
CA ARG A 263 -17.89 8.70 -14.60
C ARG A 263 -17.10 7.60 -15.30
N ALA A 264 -16.42 6.73 -14.55
CA ALA A 264 -15.81 5.53 -15.12
C ALA A 264 -16.85 4.86 -16.03
N ASP A 265 -16.66 5.02 -17.33
CA ASP A 265 -17.64 4.59 -18.30
C ASP A 265 -17.47 3.09 -18.34
N SER A 266 -18.23 2.38 -17.52
CA SER A 266 -18.13 0.93 -17.33
C SER A 266 -18.55 0.16 -18.60
N THR A 267 -18.79 0.91 -19.69
CA THR A 267 -18.92 0.48 -21.07
C THR A 267 -17.59 0.49 -21.84
N LEU A 268 -16.43 0.71 -21.21
CA LEU A 268 -15.13 0.69 -21.91
C LEU A 268 -14.35 -0.61 -21.67
N GLU A 269 -13.85 -1.19 -22.75
CA GLU A 269 -12.78 -2.19 -22.70
C GLU A 269 -11.46 -1.47 -22.95
N VAL A 270 -10.57 -1.45 -21.95
CA VAL A 270 -9.33 -0.66 -22.00
C VAL A 270 -8.14 -1.54 -22.39
N ARG A 271 -7.37 -1.07 -23.36
CA ARG A 271 -6.10 -1.67 -23.79
C ARG A 271 -5.00 -0.61 -23.90
N PHE A 272 -3.75 -1.04 -23.72
CA PHE A 272 -2.58 -0.17 -23.81
C PHE A 272 -1.54 -0.73 -24.78
N LEU A 273 -1.02 0.13 -25.66
CA LEU A 273 0.13 -0.15 -26.51
C LEU A 273 1.38 0.51 -25.96
N LYS A 274 2.39 -0.30 -25.67
CA LYS A 274 3.67 0.16 -25.10
C LYS A 274 4.85 -0.36 -25.91
N LEU A 275 5.81 0.54 -26.18
CA LEU A 275 7.13 0.19 -26.68
C LEU A 275 8.03 -0.20 -25.50
N GLN A 276 8.63 -1.38 -25.59
CA GLN A 276 9.60 -1.88 -24.62
C GLN A 276 11.02 -1.42 -24.99
N GLU A 277 11.96 -1.50 -24.04
CA GLU A 277 13.35 -1.09 -24.25
C GLU A 277 14.04 -1.88 -25.39
N ASN A 278 13.70 -3.15 -25.53
CA ASN A 278 14.16 -4.02 -26.62
C ASN A 278 13.46 -3.77 -27.96
N GLN A 279 12.79 -2.62 -28.12
CA GLN A 279 12.04 -2.20 -29.31
C GLN A 279 10.83 -3.08 -29.68
N THR A 280 10.43 -4.04 -28.83
CA THR A 280 9.19 -4.80 -29.04
C THR A 280 7.96 -3.98 -28.63
N VAL A 281 6.84 -4.24 -29.29
CA VAL A 281 5.55 -3.62 -28.95
C VAL A 281 4.70 -4.62 -28.20
N THR A 282 4.06 -4.14 -27.14
CA THR A 282 3.21 -4.98 -26.29
C THR A 282 1.81 -4.41 -26.21
N LEU A 283 0.81 -5.29 -26.28
CA LEU A 283 -0.58 -4.97 -26.01
C LEU A 283 -0.97 -5.53 -24.65
N HIS A 284 -1.42 -4.64 -23.77
CA HIS A 284 -1.87 -5.02 -22.44
C HIS A 284 -3.31 -4.64 -22.19
N GLN A 285 -3.98 -5.38 -21.31
CA GLN A 285 -5.24 -4.97 -20.72
C GLN A 285 -4.99 -4.11 -19.49
N GLY A 286 -5.89 -3.18 -19.19
CA GLY A 286 -5.80 -2.48 -17.92
C GLY A 286 -7.03 -1.65 -17.57
N LYS A 287 -6.84 -0.65 -16.72
CA LYS A 287 -7.87 0.30 -16.27
C LYS A 287 -7.43 1.74 -16.51
N LYS A 288 -8.41 2.61 -16.73
CA LYS A 288 -8.23 4.06 -16.82
C LYS A 288 -9.13 4.71 -15.76
N TYR A 289 -8.58 5.63 -14.96
CA TYR A 289 -9.35 6.39 -13.97
C TYR A 289 -8.72 7.75 -13.74
N ILE A 290 -9.48 8.66 -13.15
CA ILE A 290 -9.02 10.02 -12.85
C ILE A 290 -8.64 10.10 -11.37
N ILE A 291 -7.56 10.82 -11.09
CA ILE A 291 -7.15 11.21 -9.75
C ILE A 291 -7.01 12.72 -9.68
N GLU A 292 -6.96 13.23 -8.45
CA GLU A 292 -6.69 14.64 -8.18
C GLU A 292 -5.33 14.77 -7.50
N ILE A 293 -4.56 15.76 -7.94
CA ILE A 293 -3.27 16.14 -7.36
C ILE A 293 -3.18 17.67 -7.22
N PRO A 294 -2.34 18.21 -6.33
CA PRO A 294 -2.20 19.66 -6.16
C PRO A 294 -1.79 20.36 -7.46
N GLU A 295 -2.49 21.44 -7.81
CA GLU A 295 -2.24 22.22 -9.02
C GLU A 295 -0.83 22.82 -9.04
N GLN A 296 -0.22 23.03 -7.86
CA GLN A 296 1.14 23.52 -7.72
C GLN A 296 2.16 22.72 -8.55
N LEU A 297 1.95 21.43 -8.77
CA LEU A 297 2.83 20.64 -9.66
C LEU A 297 2.89 21.19 -11.09
N PHE A 298 1.82 21.81 -11.57
CA PHE A 298 1.70 22.34 -12.93
C PHE A 298 2.04 23.83 -13.04
N THR A 299 2.09 24.57 -11.93
CA THR A 299 2.32 26.02 -11.93
C THR A 299 3.75 26.43 -11.59
N HIS A 300 4.62 25.46 -11.31
CA HIS A 300 6.03 25.66 -11.01
C HIS A 300 6.90 25.15 -12.16
N ASP A 301 8.09 25.73 -12.31
CA ASP A 301 9.01 25.42 -13.41
C ASP A 301 9.77 24.12 -13.12
N LEU A 302 10.25 23.95 -11.88
CA LEU A 302 10.90 22.72 -11.41
C LEU A 302 10.36 22.28 -10.05
N THR A 303 10.33 20.96 -9.85
CA THR A 303 9.90 20.33 -8.60
C THR A 303 11.01 19.42 -8.06
N PHE A 304 11.37 19.62 -6.79
CA PHE A 304 12.28 18.74 -6.04
C PHE A 304 11.52 18.03 -4.93
N ILE A 305 11.76 16.74 -4.74
CA ILE A 305 11.05 15.92 -3.76
C ILE A 305 12.03 15.33 -2.76
N ALA A 306 11.92 15.72 -1.50
CA ALA A 306 12.70 15.14 -0.42
C ALA A 306 12.17 13.76 -0.01
N GLY A 307 13.06 12.77 0.13
CA GLY A 307 12.67 11.44 0.56
C GLY A 307 13.73 10.73 1.40
N ASP A 308 13.37 10.32 2.62
CA ASP A 308 14.23 9.44 3.41
C ASP A 308 13.99 7.98 3.01
N THR A 309 15.04 7.29 2.55
CA THR A 309 14.93 5.86 2.21
C THR A 309 15.02 5.00 3.47
N ARG A 310 13.93 4.29 3.76
CA ARG A 310 13.80 3.35 4.89
C ARG A 310 13.13 2.06 4.45
N ILE A 311 13.47 0.91 5.06
CA ILE A 311 12.74 -0.35 4.81
C ILE A 311 11.22 -0.19 4.99
N HIS A 312 10.41 -0.82 4.15
CA HIS A 312 8.95 -0.70 4.20
C HIS A 312 8.22 -1.98 3.81
N PRO A 313 7.23 -2.44 4.61
CA PRO A 313 6.74 -3.82 4.56
C PRO A 313 5.98 -4.17 3.28
N TYR A 314 5.63 -3.19 2.43
CA TYR A 314 4.88 -3.39 1.19
C TYR A 314 5.66 -2.95 -0.06
N GLU A 315 6.82 -2.32 0.12
CA GLU A 315 7.56 -1.67 -0.96
C GLU A 315 8.61 -2.64 -1.52
N GLY A 316 8.33 -3.22 -2.69
CA GLY A 316 9.17 -4.20 -3.37
C GLY A 316 10.58 -3.71 -3.68
N ARG A 317 10.74 -2.41 -3.90
CA ARG A 317 12.02 -1.76 -4.25
C ARG A 317 12.87 -1.45 -3.01
N TYR A 318 12.92 -2.39 -2.07
CA TYR A 318 13.80 -2.37 -0.89
C TYR A 318 13.55 -1.24 0.14
N GLY A 319 12.79 -0.19 -0.17
CA GLY A 319 12.52 0.86 0.82
C GLY A 319 11.49 1.89 0.38
N SER A 320 10.76 2.42 1.36
CA SER A 320 9.86 3.56 1.25
C SER A 320 10.63 4.86 1.20
N GLY A 321 10.04 5.82 0.49
CA GLY A 321 10.62 7.11 0.15
C GLY A 321 10.53 7.27 -1.36
N GLY A 322 11.12 8.34 -1.89
CA GLY A 322 11.25 8.54 -3.33
C GLY A 322 10.05 9.16 -4.02
N ILE A 323 10.26 9.45 -5.30
CA ILE A 323 9.39 10.26 -6.14
C ILE A 323 8.02 9.60 -6.28
N ASN A 324 7.99 8.30 -6.60
CA ASN A 324 6.74 7.63 -6.94
C ASN A 324 5.78 7.59 -5.75
N LYS A 325 6.30 7.36 -4.54
CA LYS A 325 5.49 7.30 -3.33
C LYS A 325 5.01 8.68 -2.91
N MET A 326 5.85 9.71 -3.01
CA MET A 326 5.42 11.07 -2.68
C MET A 326 4.33 11.57 -3.63
N LEU A 327 4.45 11.30 -4.93
CA LEU A 327 3.44 11.68 -5.92
C LEU A 327 2.11 10.93 -5.77
N SER A 328 2.14 9.62 -5.49
CA SER A 328 0.93 8.78 -5.45
C SER A 328 0.29 8.62 -4.08
N VAL A 329 1.07 8.75 -2.99
CA VAL A 329 0.58 8.55 -1.61
C VAL A 329 0.74 9.80 -0.76
N GLY A 330 1.78 10.60 -0.99
CA GLY A 330 2.06 11.81 -0.22
C GLY A 330 1.07 12.96 -0.52
N ILE A 331 0.76 13.18 -1.81
CA ILE A 331 -0.02 14.34 -2.24
C ILE A 331 -1.30 14.01 -3.04
N ALA A 332 -1.47 12.77 -3.49
CA ALA A 332 -2.66 12.39 -4.27
C ALA A 332 -3.93 12.33 -3.41
N SER A 333 -5.08 12.31 -4.07
CA SER A 333 -6.38 12.18 -3.41
C SER A 333 -6.56 10.86 -2.64
N LEU A 334 -7.51 10.86 -1.71
CA LEU A 334 -7.79 9.71 -0.84
C LEU A 334 -8.07 8.43 -1.62
N ASN A 335 -8.81 8.54 -2.73
CA ASN A 335 -9.17 7.39 -3.55
C ASN A 335 -7.94 6.73 -4.16
N GLU A 336 -6.90 7.49 -4.51
CA GLU A 336 -5.64 6.93 -5.02
C GLU A 336 -4.83 6.22 -3.93
N ILE A 337 -4.75 6.81 -2.74
CA ILE A 337 -4.12 6.16 -1.58
C ILE A 337 -4.81 4.85 -1.28
N ARG A 338 -6.15 4.86 -1.24
CA ARG A 338 -6.96 3.70 -0.94
C ARG A 338 -6.81 2.59 -2.00
N ARG A 339 -6.67 2.96 -3.27
CA ARG A 339 -6.40 2.05 -4.38
C ARG A 339 -5.07 1.31 -4.26
N SER A 340 -4.00 1.98 -3.84
CA SER A 340 -2.71 1.33 -3.58
C SER A 340 -2.68 0.49 -2.30
N HIS A 341 -3.63 0.71 -1.37
CA HIS A 341 -3.68 0.06 -0.06
C HIS A 341 -4.90 -0.86 0.14
N SER A 342 -5.42 -1.47 -0.93
CA SER A 342 -6.52 -2.44 -0.81
C SER A 342 -6.09 -3.74 -0.12
N THR A 343 -7.06 -4.49 0.42
CA THR A 343 -6.80 -5.77 1.08
C THR A 343 -6.06 -6.71 0.14
N ARG A 344 -6.57 -6.92 -1.08
CA ARG A 344 -5.94 -7.75 -2.11
C ARG A 344 -4.48 -7.39 -2.38
N ILE A 345 -4.15 -6.11 -2.48
CA ILE A 345 -2.77 -5.67 -2.75
C ILE A 345 -1.87 -5.93 -1.54
N LEU A 346 -2.30 -5.51 -0.35
CA LEU A 346 -1.45 -5.57 0.85
C LEU A 346 -1.30 -6.99 1.41
N THR A 347 -2.22 -7.91 1.10
CA THR A 347 -2.10 -9.33 1.45
C THR A 347 -1.43 -10.17 0.38
N HIS A 348 -1.15 -9.63 -0.80
CA HIS A 348 -0.51 -10.39 -1.88
C HIS A 348 0.90 -10.86 -1.44
N PRO A 349 1.29 -12.12 -1.73
CA PRO A 349 2.58 -12.67 -1.28
C PRO A 349 3.81 -11.89 -1.78
N LEU A 350 3.72 -11.32 -2.99
CA LEU A 350 4.78 -10.48 -3.58
C LEU A 350 4.80 -9.04 -3.06
N THR A 351 3.83 -8.62 -2.24
CA THR A 351 3.82 -7.26 -1.66
C THR A 351 4.65 -7.24 -0.39
N CYS A 352 5.97 -7.36 -0.54
CA CYS A 352 6.95 -7.26 0.55
C CYS A 352 8.28 -6.66 0.06
N PRO A 353 9.20 -6.26 0.96
CA PRO A 353 10.51 -5.74 0.55
C PRO A 353 11.26 -6.71 -0.37
N GLY A 354 11.95 -6.19 -1.37
CA GLY A 354 12.80 -6.96 -2.28
C GLY A 354 12.10 -7.72 -3.40
N GLU A 355 10.78 -7.64 -3.49
CA GLU A 355 10.01 -8.29 -4.55
C GLU A 355 9.73 -7.37 -5.73
N ALA A 356 10.32 -7.65 -6.87
CA ALA A 356 10.09 -6.89 -8.10
C ALA A 356 8.61 -6.91 -8.56
N GLY A 357 7.90 -8.02 -8.29
CA GLY A 357 6.49 -8.21 -8.64
C GLY A 357 5.48 -7.62 -7.64
N SER A 358 5.89 -6.70 -6.76
CA SER A 358 4.99 -6.10 -5.78
C SER A 358 3.87 -5.30 -6.43
N LEU A 359 2.62 -5.74 -6.24
CA LEU A 359 1.43 -5.07 -6.77
C LEU A 359 1.28 -3.63 -6.25
N PHE A 360 1.74 -3.39 -5.02
CA PHE A 360 1.80 -2.05 -4.43
C PHE A 360 2.69 -1.14 -5.29
N VAL A 361 3.89 -1.62 -5.63
CA VAL A 361 4.87 -0.88 -6.44
C VAL A 361 4.37 -0.60 -7.84
N THR A 362 3.82 -1.62 -8.51
CA THR A 362 3.25 -1.47 -9.85
C THR A 362 2.18 -0.38 -9.87
N ARG A 363 1.32 -0.33 -8.84
CA ARG A 363 0.24 0.66 -8.77
C ARG A 363 0.76 2.08 -8.57
N ILE A 364 1.64 2.30 -7.59
CA ILE A 364 2.20 3.64 -7.34
C ILE A 364 3.08 4.13 -8.50
N ALA A 365 3.75 3.22 -9.21
CA ALA A 365 4.55 3.55 -10.39
C ALA A 365 3.66 3.99 -11.57
N ALA A 366 2.56 3.28 -11.83
CA ALA A 366 1.60 3.67 -12.86
C ALA A 366 1.06 5.09 -12.63
N THR A 367 0.69 5.41 -11.39
CA THR A 367 0.22 6.74 -11.00
C THR A 367 1.29 7.81 -11.17
N ALA A 368 2.51 7.56 -10.68
CA ALA A 368 3.61 8.50 -10.82
C ALA A 368 3.97 8.77 -12.30
N THR A 369 4.01 7.73 -13.14
CA THR A 369 4.23 7.86 -14.58
C THR A 369 3.13 8.67 -15.24
N SER A 370 1.86 8.43 -14.89
CA SER A 370 0.74 9.26 -15.36
C SER A 370 0.85 10.73 -15.00
N ILE A 371 1.27 11.04 -13.76
CA ILE A 371 1.48 12.42 -13.32
C ILE A 371 2.63 13.05 -14.12
N ARG A 372 3.76 12.35 -14.27
CA ARG A 372 4.93 12.82 -15.04
C ARG A 372 4.60 13.07 -16.50
N ASP A 373 3.91 12.15 -17.16
CA ASP A 373 3.47 12.33 -18.55
C ASP A 373 2.56 13.56 -18.65
N THR A 374 1.59 13.70 -17.76
CA THR A 374 0.66 14.84 -17.75
C THR A 374 1.38 16.16 -17.51
N LEU A 375 2.42 16.19 -16.67
CA LEU A 375 3.24 17.37 -16.43
C LEU A 375 3.95 17.87 -17.69
N LEU A 376 4.32 16.97 -18.59
CA LEU A 376 5.03 17.30 -19.83
C LEU A 376 4.09 17.55 -21.02
N THR A 377 2.88 16.98 -21.01
CA THR A 377 1.99 17.04 -22.17
C THR A 377 0.80 17.98 -22.01
N ARG A 378 0.47 18.43 -20.79
CA ARG A 378 -0.66 19.33 -20.55
C ARG A 378 -0.33 20.74 -21.07
N PRO A 379 -1.12 21.32 -21.99
CA PRO A 379 -0.78 22.62 -22.59
C PRO A 379 -0.63 23.79 -21.62
N GLN A 380 -1.34 23.76 -20.48
CA GLN A 380 -1.28 24.85 -19.48
C GLN A 380 -0.16 24.68 -18.44
N THR A 381 0.65 23.63 -18.53
CA THR A 381 1.72 23.37 -17.56
C THR A 381 2.86 24.37 -17.72
N ARG A 382 3.45 24.81 -16.60
CA ARG A 382 4.74 25.52 -16.55
C ARG A 382 5.92 24.58 -16.32
N ALA A 383 5.67 23.31 -15.98
CA ALA A 383 6.73 22.38 -15.65
C ALA A 383 7.71 22.22 -16.83
N MET A 384 8.99 22.51 -16.58
CA MET A 384 10.07 22.38 -17.56
C MET A 384 10.64 20.95 -17.57
N ALA A 385 10.45 20.21 -16.48
CA ALA A 385 10.93 18.85 -16.34
C ALA A 385 10.00 18.05 -15.42
N VAL A 386 10.14 16.72 -15.46
CA VAL A 386 9.52 15.87 -14.45
C VAL A 386 10.21 16.09 -13.08
N PRO A 387 9.52 15.81 -11.95
CA PRO A 387 10.08 16.04 -10.63
C PRO A 387 11.38 15.27 -10.38
N TYR A 388 12.34 15.92 -9.73
CA TYR A 388 13.60 15.32 -9.28
C TYR A 388 13.46 14.84 -7.83
N GLY A 389 13.86 13.60 -7.56
CA GLY A 389 13.99 13.06 -6.22
C GLY A 389 15.32 13.45 -5.62
N PHE A 390 15.29 13.92 -4.37
CA PHE A 390 16.44 14.16 -3.52
C PHE A 390 16.33 13.23 -2.32
N THR A 391 17.08 12.13 -2.34
CA THR A 391 16.92 11.04 -1.38
C THR A 391 18.18 10.82 -0.57
N VAL A 392 18.04 10.52 0.72
CA VAL A 392 19.15 10.14 1.59
C VAL A 392 18.92 8.82 2.31
N ILE A 393 20.02 8.19 2.74
CA ILE A 393 20.04 7.13 3.76
C ILE A 393 20.92 7.56 4.93
N GLY A 394 20.51 7.25 6.16
CA GLY A 394 21.24 7.67 7.35
C GLY A 394 20.61 7.22 8.65
N LYS A 395 21.24 7.55 9.78
CA LYS A 395 20.68 7.33 11.11
C LYS A 395 19.90 8.55 11.60
N SER A 396 20.50 9.74 11.44
CA SER A 396 19.99 11.05 11.84
C SER A 396 20.47 12.13 10.86
N GLU A 397 20.04 13.38 11.03
CA GLU A 397 20.50 14.51 10.21
C GLU A 397 22.01 14.72 10.28
N THR A 398 22.61 14.45 11.45
CA THR A 398 24.05 14.51 11.70
C THR A 398 24.80 13.26 11.26
N ALA A 399 24.09 12.22 10.82
CA ALA A 399 24.67 10.92 10.46
C ALA A 399 24.02 10.38 9.18
N ILE A 400 24.09 11.19 8.11
CA ILE A 400 23.72 10.79 6.76
C ILE A 400 24.89 10.02 6.14
N TRP A 401 24.60 8.84 5.58
CA TRP A 401 25.61 7.98 4.97
C TRP A 401 25.77 8.24 3.49
N ASP A 402 24.66 8.48 2.79
CA ASP A 402 24.70 8.74 1.36
C ASP A 402 23.46 9.47 0.85
N LEU A 403 23.56 9.99 -0.37
CA LEU A 403 22.49 10.69 -1.08
C LEU A 403 22.39 10.23 -2.54
N ALA A 404 21.19 10.33 -3.12
CA ALA A 404 20.95 10.21 -4.55
C ALA A 404 20.02 11.31 -5.04
N PHE A 405 20.30 11.74 -6.27
CA PHE A 405 19.53 12.72 -7.00
C PHE A 405 19.18 12.20 -8.39
N GLY A 406 17.95 12.44 -8.85
CA GLY A 406 17.54 12.07 -10.22
C GLY A 406 16.05 12.08 -10.45
N GLN A 407 15.62 11.94 -11.71
CA GLN A 407 14.20 11.93 -12.10
C GLN A 407 13.58 10.53 -12.09
N ASP A 408 14.42 9.50 -12.22
CA ASP A 408 13.99 8.12 -12.20
C ASP A 408 14.12 7.54 -10.78
N GLU A 409 13.18 6.67 -10.42
CA GLU A 409 13.26 5.93 -9.17
C GLU A 409 14.47 4.98 -9.14
N SER A 410 15.00 4.59 -10.30
CA SER A 410 16.25 3.81 -10.42
C SER A 410 17.42 4.46 -9.67
N ALA A 411 17.53 5.80 -9.69
CA ALA A 411 18.56 6.56 -8.97
C ALA A 411 18.57 6.28 -7.45
N ARG A 412 17.42 5.89 -6.88
CA ARG A 412 17.29 5.56 -5.46
C ARG A 412 17.51 4.07 -5.15
N GLN A 413 17.40 3.18 -6.15
CA GLN A 413 17.42 1.73 -5.93
C GLN A 413 18.71 1.28 -5.25
N ASP A 414 19.84 1.84 -5.66
CA ASP A 414 21.15 1.47 -5.11
C ASP A 414 21.23 1.83 -3.63
N LEU A 415 20.81 3.05 -3.25
CA LEU A 415 20.72 3.44 -1.84
C LEU A 415 19.77 2.54 -1.05
N ALA A 416 18.61 2.20 -1.63
CA ALA A 416 17.62 1.33 -1.00
C ALA A 416 18.15 -0.11 -0.81
N ALA A 417 18.90 -0.62 -1.77
CA ALA A 417 19.57 -1.91 -1.71
C ALA A 417 20.68 -1.91 -0.64
N THR A 418 21.55 -0.90 -0.62
CA THR A 418 22.57 -0.72 0.42
C THR A 418 21.95 -0.65 1.82
N PHE A 419 20.88 0.14 1.99
CA PHE A 419 20.19 0.23 3.26
C PHE A 419 19.55 -1.11 3.64
N THR A 420 18.94 -1.82 2.68
CA THR A 420 18.31 -3.13 2.92
C THR A 420 19.31 -4.20 3.31
N GLN A 421 20.48 -4.26 2.67
CA GLN A 421 21.54 -5.19 3.05
C GLN A 421 21.92 -5.03 4.53
N ARG A 422 21.98 -3.79 5.04
CA ARG A 422 22.29 -3.52 6.45
C ARG A 422 21.22 -4.01 7.43
N TYR A 423 19.96 -4.02 6.99
CA TYR A 423 18.82 -4.49 7.78
C TYR A 423 18.43 -5.94 7.45
N THR A 424 19.20 -6.61 6.60
CA THR A 424 19.04 -8.03 6.28
C THR A 424 19.96 -8.83 7.19
N VAL A 425 19.39 -9.76 7.94
CA VAL A 425 20.12 -10.58 8.91
C VAL A 425 19.81 -12.05 8.66
N THR A 426 20.85 -12.87 8.72
CA THR A 426 20.72 -14.31 8.52
C THR A 426 20.32 -15.01 9.82
N ILE A 427 19.31 -15.88 9.74
CA ILE A 427 18.92 -16.78 10.84
C ILE A 427 19.58 -18.15 10.64
N LYS A 428 19.99 -18.78 11.74
CA LYS A 428 20.64 -20.10 11.72
C LYS A 428 19.63 -21.24 11.64
N ALA A 429 18.51 -21.08 12.32
CA ALA A 429 17.41 -22.03 12.36
C ALA A 429 16.09 -21.25 12.42
N PRO A 430 14.98 -21.81 11.88
CA PRO A 430 13.68 -21.18 12.01
C PRO A 430 13.27 -21.06 13.48
N LEU A 431 12.47 -20.03 13.78
CA LEU A 431 12.13 -19.63 15.13
C LEU A 431 10.78 -20.21 15.58
N ASP A 432 10.67 -20.53 16.87
CA ASP A 432 9.42 -20.92 17.53
C ASP A 432 8.79 -19.75 18.29
N VAL A 433 9.64 -18.90 18.88
CA VAL A 433 9.25 -17.70 19.62
C VAL A 433 10.01 -16.49 19.08
N VAL A 434 9.28 -15.45 18.70
CA VAL A 434 9.84 -14.18 18.24
C VAL A 434 9.52 -13.08 19.24
N ILE A 435 10.55 -12.50 19.84
CA ILE A 435 10.45 -11.39 20.78
C ILE A 435 10.84 -10.11 20.04
N SER A 436 10.07 -9.04 20.21
CA SER A 436 10.37 -7.74 19.61
C SER A 436 10.11 -6.61 20.59
N ASP A 437 11.03 -5.64 20.60
CA ASP A 437 10.96 -4.42 21.38
C ASP A 437 10.87 -3.20 20.44
N VAL A 438 9.91 -2.32 20.70
CA VAL A 438 9.55 -1.21 19.82
C VAL A 438 10.20 0.09 20.30
N GLU A 439 10.67 0.91 19.37
CA GLU A 439 11.10 2.27 19.71
C GLU A 439 9.92 3.11 20.20
N PRO A 440 10.04 3.86 21.32
CA PRO A 440 8.91 4.57 21.93
C PRO A 440 8.09 5.44 20.98
N HIS A 441 8.75 6.20 20.09
CA HIS A 441 8.09 7.09 19.13
C HIS A 441 7.36 6.36 17.97
N LYS A 442 7.56 5.04 17.83
CA LYS A 442 6.86 4.18 16.84
C LYS A 442 5.78 3.32 17.49
N ALA A 443 5.69 3.32 18.82
CA ALA A 443 4.76 2.56 19.64
C ALA A 443 3.47 3.35 19.93
N THR A 444 2.90 3.97 18.90
CA THR A 444 1.72 4.84 19.07
C THR A 444 0.45 4.04 19.38
N ASP A 445 0.30 2.85 18.80
CA ASP A 445 -0.82 1.95 19.05
C ASP A 445 -0.43 0.47 18.89
N ILE A 446 -1.37 -0.43 19.18
CA ILE A 446 -1.22 -1.91 19.09
C ILE A 446 -0.55 -2.31 17.78
N THR A 447 -1.08 -1.83 16.66
CA THR A 447 -0.69 -2.26 15.32
C THR A 447 0.54 -1.51 14.81
N ALA A 448 0.73 -0.25 15.18
CA ALA A 448 1.89 0.55 14.80
C ALA A 448 3.18 -0.08 15.34
N GLY A 449 3.19 -0.48 16.62
CA GLY A 449 4.34 -1.14 17.24
C GLY A 449 4.63 -2.55 16.69
N ALA A 450 3.61 -3.26 16.20
CA ALA A 450 3.76 -4.63 15.68
C ALA A 450 4.42 -4.72 14.28
N ARG A 451 4.98 -3.63 13.75
CA ARG A 451 5.58 -3.58 12.41
C ARG A 451 6.78 -4.50 12.25
N ALA A 452 7.61 -4.70 13.28
CA ALA A 452 8.75 -5.62 13.22
C ALA A 452 8.29 -7.06 12.97
N LEU A 453 7.26 -7.52 13.69
CA LEU A 453 6.65 -8.83 13.51
C LEU A 453 6.02 -9.01 12.13
N GLN A 454 5.52 -7.92 11.53
CA GLN A 454 5.00 -7.95 10.16
C GLN A 454 6.07 -8.36 9.14
N TYR A 455 7.31 -7.88 9.30
CA TYR A 455 8.39 -8.26 8.39
C TYR A 455 8.66 -9.76 8.46
N VAL A 456 8.66 -10.34 9.67
CA VAL A 456 8.79 -11.80 9.84
C VAL A 456 7.65 -12.53 9.14
N ALA A 457 6.41 -12.10 9.34
CA ALA A 457 5.24 -12.70 8.70
C ALA A 457 5.26 -12.60 7.16
N ASN A 458 5.71 -11.47 6.61
CA ASN A 458 5.78 -11.25 5.16
C ASN A 458 6.90 -12.05 4.49
N TRP A 459 8.04 -12.24 5.17
CA TRP A 459 9.22 -12.93 4.63
C TRP A 459 9.24 -14.42 4.92
N HIS A 460 8.38 -14.91 5.81
CA HIS A 460 8.23 -16.34 6.04
C HIS A 460 7.53 -16.98 4.84
N ARG A 461 8.26 -17.85 4.13
CA ARG A 461 7.78 -18.55 2.94
C ARG A 461 8.37 -19.97 2.87
N PRO A 462 7.83 -20.88 2.04
CA PRO A 462 8.39 -22.21 1.87
C PRO A 462 9.88 -22.23 1.49
N ASP A 463 10.31 -21.29 0.65
CA ASP A 463 11.70 -21.09 0.20
C ASP A 463 12.56 -20.28 1.18
N ASN A 464 11.94 -19.57 2.13
CA ASN A 464 12.62 -18.85 3.21
C ASN A 464 11.92 -19.13 4.56
N PRO A 465 12.04 -20.34 5.12
CA PRO A 465 11.30 -20.72 6.31
C PRO A 465 11.91 -20.05 7.55
N LEU A 466 11.36 -18.89 7.92
CA LEU A 466 11.76 -18.14 9.12
C LEU A 466 11.21 -18.67 10.45
N LEU A 467 10.09 -19.39 10.38
CA LEU A 467 9.33 -19.86 11.53
C LEU A 467 9.16 -21.36 11.40
N ASN A 468 9.33 -22.11 12.49
CA ASN A 468 9.12 -23.56 12.49
C ASN A 468 7.62 -23.84 12.43
N ASN A 469 7.10 -24.38 11.32
CA ASN A 469 5.70 -24.81 11.19
C ASN A 469 4.68 -23.85 11.85
N PRO A 470 4.49 -22.62 11.35
CA PRO A 470 3.63 -21.62 12.01
C PRO A 470 2.20 -22.09 12.23
N GLU A 471 1.69 -22.95 11.34
CA GLU A 471 0.39 -23.61 11.47
C GLU A 471 0.28 -24.49 12.73
N GLN A 472 1.42 -24.97 13.25
CA GLN A 472 1.53 -25.83 14.42
C GLN A 472 1.77 -25.09 15.74
N GLY A 473 2.16 -23.79 15.76
CA GLY A 473 2.37 -23.18 17.08
C GLY A 473 3.28 -21.98 17.32
N CYS A 474 3.58 -21.12 16.35
CA CYS A 474 4.55 -20.02 16.62
C CYS A 474 3.98 -18.93 17.55
N VAL A 475 4.85 -18.38 18.39
CA VAL A 475 4.51 -17.34 19.37
C VAL A 475 5.27 -16.05 19.08
N ALA A 476 4.60 -14.91 19.24
CA ALA A 476 5.25 -13.61 19.25
C ALA A 476 5.07 -12.94 20.62
N LEU A 477 6.12 -12.28 21.10
CA LEU A 477 6.11 -11.40 22.27
C LEU A 477 6.48 -9.99 21.82
N LEU A 478 5.62 -9.02 22.12
CA LEU A 478 5.79 -7.63 21.71
C LEU A 478 5.76 -6.70 22.93
N PHE A 479 6.86 -6.01 23.19
CA PHE A 479 6.92 -4.90 24.13
C PHE A 479 6.50 -3.61 23.42
N ASN A 480 5.28 -3.13 23.69
CA ASN A 480 4.66 -2.01 22.99
C ASN A 480 3.88 -1.09 23.96
N PRO A 481 4.40 0.11 24.28
CA PRO A 481 3.75 1.05 25.19
C PRO A 481 2.33 1.46 24.78
N CYS A 482 2.07 1.71 23.50
CA CYS A 482 0.77 2.18 22.99
C CYS A 482 0.32 3.49 23.65
N ASN A 483 1.18 4.52 23.68
CA ASN A 483 0.95 5.72 24.50
C ASN A 483 0.29 6.90 23.77
N GLU A 484 -0.14 6.75 22.51
CA GLU A 484 -0.74 7.87 21.76
C GLU A 484 -2.23 8.02 22.11
N ALA A 485 -2.54 9.03 22.93
CA ALA A 485 -3.90 9.32 23.37
C ALA A 485 -4.85 9.61 22.19
N LYS A 486 -4.36 10.27 21.13
CA LYS A 486 -5.16 10.59 19.93
C LYS A 486 -5.53 9.35 19.11
N ASN A 487 -4.87 8.21 19.31
CA ASN A 487 -5.18 6.96 18.64
C ASN A 487 -6.13 6.10 19.49
N ASN A 488 -7.29 6.68 19.87
CA ASN A 488 -8.27 6.02 20.73
C ASN A 488 -7.62 5.43 21.99
N LEU A 489 -6.85 6.26 22.73
CA LEU A 489 -6.13 5.84 23.94
C LEU A 489 -5.13 4.69 23.69
N GLY A 490 -4.44 4.69 22.54
CA GLY A 490 -3.42 3.70 22.18
C GLY A 490 -3.95 2.43 21.51
N ILE A 491 -5.26 2.31 21.26
CA ILE A 491 -5.85 1.14 20.58
C ILE A 491 -5.51 1.17 19.09
N GLY A 492 -5.70 2.32 18.44
CA GLY A 492 -5.54 2.50 17.01
C GLY A 492 -6.22 3.79 16.57
N ASN A 493 -5.84 4.34 15.40
CA ASN A 493 -6.60 5.46 14.83
C ASN A 493 -8.03 5.00 14.45
N ASP A 494 -8.90 5.95 14.09
CA ASP A 494 -10.34 5.70 13.94
C ASP A 494 -10.66 4.53 13.00
N GLY A 495 -10.00 4.47 11.84
CA GLY A 495 -10.24 3.38 10.91
C GLY A 495 -9.63 2.04 11.37
N THR A 496 -8.47 2.03 12.04
CA THR A 496 -7.96 0.79 12.65
C THR A 496 -8.91 0.26 13.72
N LYS A 497 -9.37 1.13 14.63
CA LYS A 497 -10.30 0.74 15.70
C LYS A 497 -11.63 0.25 15.12
N LEU A 498 -12.21 0.97 14.15
CA LEU A 498 -13.45 0.57 13.47
C LEU A 498 -13.36 -0.88 12.95
N HIS A 499 -12.30 -1.21 12.23
CA HIS A 499 -12.15 -2.56 11.68
C HIS A 499 -11.83 -3.62 12.74
N MET A 500 -11.20 -3.24 13.86
CA MET A 500 -11.00 -4.12 15.02
C MET A 500 -12.29 -4.35 15.81
N ASP A 501 -13.17 -3.35 15.91
CA ASP A 501 -14.48 -3.51 16.55
C ASP A 501 -15.34 -4.53 15.79
N VAL A 502 -15.33 -4.50 14.45
CA VAL A 502 -16.00 -5.52 13.61
C VAL A 502 -15.44 -6.92 13.86
N LEU A 503 -14.13 -7.06 14.11
CA LEU A 503 -13.54 -8.35 14.51
C LEU A 503 -14.10 -8.80 15.87
N GLY A 504 -14.25 -7.86 16.81
CA GLY A 504 -14.91 -8.10 18.09
C GLY A 504 -16.34 -8.60 17.93
N ASP A 505 -17.12 -7.99 17.03
CA ASP A 505 -18.49 -8.43 16.73
C ASP A 505 -18.52 -9.86 16.20
N PHE A 506 -17.61 -10.23 15.28
CA PHE A 506 -17.52 -11.60 14.80
C PHE A 506 -17.16 -12.59 15.90
N LEU A 507 -16.27 -12.23 16.83
CA LEU A 507 -15.92 -13.05 17.98
C LEU A 507 -17.09 -13.21 18.95
N GLN A 508 -17.86 -12.16 19.19
CA GLN A 508 -19.06 -12.22 20.01
C GLN A 508 -20.13 -13.14 19.39
N GLN A 509 -20.33 -13.08 18.07
CA GLN A 509 -21.29 -13.92 17.36
C GLN A 509 -20.97 -15.42 17.46
N VAL A 510 -19.70 -15.82 17.43
CA VAL A 510 -19.31 -17.25 17.53
C VAL A 510 -19.28 -17.76 18.97
N ARG A 511 -19.21 -16.87 19.96
CA ARG A 511 -19.00 -17.21 21.39
C ARG A 511 -20.06 -18.16 21.97
N PRO A 512 -21.38 -18.00 21.72
CA PRO A 512 -22.39 -18.88 22.30
C PRO A 512 -22.17 -20.35 21.90
N GLN A 513 -22.00 -20.62 20.60
CA GLN A 513 -21.74 -21.99 20.13
C GLN A 513 -20.38 -22.50 20.60
N LEU A 514 -19.36 -21.64 20.59
CA LEU A 514 -18.02 -21.99 21.02
C LEU A 514 -17.99 -22.41 22.50
N SER A 515 -18.66 -21.65 23.38
CA SER A 515 -18.73 -21.98 24.82
C SER A 515 -19.37 -23.34 25.08
N LYS A 516 -20.43 -23.69 24.33
CA LYS A 516 -21.06 -25.01 24.38
C LYS A 516 -20.07 -26.10 23.96
N ASN A 517 -19.38 -25.92 22.84
CA ASN A 517 -18.41 -26.91 22.35
C ASN A 517 -17.24 -27.10 23.34
N LEU A 518 -16.75 -26.01 23.94
CA LEU A 518 -15.65 -26.04 24.90
C LEU A 518 -16.03 -26.76 26.21
N ALA A 519 -17.28 -26.64 26.65
CA ALA A 519 -17.78 -27.33 27.85
C ALA A 519 -17.76 -28.86 27.72
N TYR A 520 -17.74 -29.40 26.50
CA TYR A 520 -17.65 -30.85 26.24
C TYR A 520 -16.26 -31.31 25.80
N ALA A 521 -15.25 -30.45 25.82
CA ALA A 521 -13.91 -30.81 25.36
C ALA A 521 -13.24 -31.78 26.35
N ALA A 522 -13.05 -33.04 25.93
CA ALA A 522 -12.49 -34.10 26.77
C ALA A 522 -10.97 -33.99 27.02
N SER A 523 -10.27 -33.17 26.24
CA SER A 523 -8.81 -33.03 26.34
C SER A 523 -8.33 -31.66 25.86
N PRO A 524 -7.11 -31.23 26.23
CA PRO A 524 -6.52 -30.03 25.66
C PRO A 524 -6.39 -30.03 24.13
N GLN A 525 -6.18 -31.21 23.54
CA GLN A 525 -6.08 -31.32 22.09
C GLN A 525 -7.44 -31.03 21.42
N ALA A 526 -8.54 -31.51 22.02
CA ALA A 526 -9.89 -31.17 21.57
C ALA A 526 -10.14 -29.65 21.67
N VAL A 527 -9.72 -29.01 22.78
CA VAL A 527 -9.80 -27.55 22.93
C VAL A 527 -9.02 -26.83 21.82
N LYS A 528 -7.77 -27.24 21.54
CA LYS A 528 -6.95 -26.67 20.46
C LYS A 528 -7.63 -26.79 19.09
N GLN A 529 -8.23 -27.94 18.78
CA GLN A 529 -8.94 -28.17 17.53
C GLN A 529 -10.16 -27.26 17.41
N ILE A 530 -11.01 -27.21 18.43
CA ILE A 530 -12.20 -26.35 18.49
C ILE A 530 -11.81 -24.88 18.28
N LEU A 531 -10.80 -24.39 19.01
CA LEU A 531 -10.33 -23.01 18.89
C LEU A 531 -9.70 -22.72 17.52
N THR A 532 -9.00 -23.69 16.91
CA THR A 532 -8.39 -23.52 15.59
C THR A 532 -9.45 -23.35 14.51
N ILE A 533 -10.50 -24.17 14.53
CA ILE A 533 -11.63 -24.06 13.59
C ILE A 533 -12.32 -22.70 13.76
N ALA A 534 -12.62 -22.31 15.01
CA ALA A 534 -13.26 -21.02 15.30
C ALA A 534 -12.38 -19.84 14.85
N ARG A 535 -11.07 -19.88 15.10
CA ARG A 535 -10.12 -18.87 14.67
C ARG A 535 -10.11 -18.72 13.15
N GLN A 536 -10.03 -19.84 12.42
CA GLN A 536 -10.01 -19.82 10.96
C GLN A 536 -11.29 -19.17 10.40
N ALA A 537 -12.46 -19.61 10.88
CA ALA A 537 -13.73 -19.05 10.46
C ALA A 537 -13.84 -17.53 10.72
N VAL A 538 -13.41 -17.07 11.90
CA VAL A 538 -13.43 -15.64 12.27
C VAL A 538 -12.46 -14.84 11.39
N LEU A 539 -11.22 -15.31 11.19
CA LEU A 539 -10.22 -14.59 10.40
C LEU A 539 -10.53 -14.59 8.90
N GLU A 540 -11.19 -15.63 8.37
CA GLU A 540 -11.69 -15.66 7.01
C GLU A 540 -12.82 -14.65 6.82
N ARG A 541 -13.80 -14.64 7.74
CA ARG A 541 -14.91 -13.67 7.69
C ARG A 541 -14.42 -12.23 7.86
N TRP A 542 -13.42 -12.01 8.72
CA TRP A 542 -12.80 -10.70 8.87
C TRP A 542 -12.05 -10.28 7.61
N GLN A 543 -11.27 -11.17 6.97
CA GLN A 543 -10.66 -10.85 5.68
C GLN A 543 -11.71 -10.51 4.62
N GLN A 544 -12.82 -11.26 4.53
CA GLN A 544 -13.90 -10.98 3.59
C GLN A 544 -14.50 -9.58 3.83
N HIS A 545 -14.70 -9.20 5.10
CA HIS A 545 -15.12 -7.84 5.45
C HIS A 545 -14.13 -6.79 4.96
N LEU A 546 -12.83 -6.97 5.22
CA LEU A 546 -11.79 -6.03 4.77
C LEU A 546 -11.73 -5.92 3.24
N CYS A 547 -11.82 -7.05 2.52
CA CYS A 547 -11.95 -7.07 1.07
C CYS A 547 -13.19 -6.27 0.63
N SER A 548 -14.34 -6.52 1.24
CA SER A 548 -15.61 -5.88 0.87
C SER A 548 -15.63 -4.36 1.03
N ASN A 549 -14.95 -3.82 2.04
CA ASN A 549 -14.79 -2.38 2.16
C ASN A 549 -13.78 -1.83 1.15
N SER A 550 -12.71 -2.58 0.89
CA SER A 550 -11.59 -2.07 0.11
C SER A 550 -11.71 -2.21 -1.40
N GLU A 551 -12.60 -3.09 -1.86
CA GLU A 551 -12.73 -3.52 -3.26
C GLU A 551 -14.18 -3.38 -3.76
N VAL A 552 -15.04 -2.66 -3.03
CA VAL A 552 -16.47 -2.55 -3.31
C VAL A 552 -16.77 -2.13 -4.75
N THR A 553 -16.00 -1.19 -5.31
CA THR A 553 -16.20 -0.73 -6.68
C THR A 553 -15.81 -1.77 -7.70
N ASP A 554 -14.70 -2.51 -7.50
CA ASP A 554 -14.35 -3.61 -8.41
C ASP A 554 -15.49 -4.64 -8.46
N TRP A 555 -16.17 -4.88 -7.33
CA TRP A 555 -17.31 -5.79 -7.23
C TRP A 555 -18.56 -5.22 -7.91
N LEU A 556 -18.89 -3.95 -7.65
CA LEU A 556 -20.05 -3.29 -8.28
C LEU A 556 -19.87 -3.17 -9.79
N GLU A 557 -18.66 -2.88 -10.28
CA GLU A 557 -18.32 -2.91 -11.71
C GLU A 557 -18.58 -4.31 -12.30
N GLU A 558 -18.16 -5.37 -11.61
CA GLU A 558 -18.42 -6.75 -12.06
C GLU A 558 -19.91 -7.05 -12.12
N LEU A 559 -20.67 -6.70 -11.08
CA LEU A 559 -22.12 -6.92 -11.03
C LEU A 559 -22.86 -6.11 -12.11
N GLN A 560 -22.50 -4.84 -12.31
CA GLN A 560 -23.06 -4.01 -13.38
C GLN A 560 -22.77 -4.60 -14.77
N ARG A 561 -21.56 -5.13 -14.97
CA ARG A 561 -21.20 -5.82 -16.22
C ARG A 561 -22.08 -7.04 -16.46
N LEU A 562 -22.29 -7.88 -15.45
CA LEU A 562 -23.18 -9.05 -15.56
C LEU A 562 -24.62 -8.62 -15.82
N ALA A 563 -25.11 -7.59 -15.12
CA ALA A 563 -26.46 -7.06 -15.30
C ALA A 563 -26.67 -6.52 -16.73
N ARG A 564 -25.68 -5.83 -17.32
CA ARG A 564 -25.73 -5.38 -18.72
C ARG A 564 -25.79 -6.54 -19.71
N THR A 565 -24.96 -7.56 -19.52
CA THR A 565 -24.99 -8.75 -20.37
C THR A 565 -26.36 -9.41 -20.32
N GLY A 566 -26.94 -9.56 -19.12
CA GLY A 566 -28.28 -10.12 -18.96
C GLY A 566 -29.36 -9.25 -19.60
N MET A 567 -29.29 -7.92 -19.46
CA MET A 567 -30.22 -6.99 -20.11
C MET A 567 -30.18 -7.11 -21.65
N GLN A 568 -28.98 -7.15 -22.24
CA GLN A 568 -28.82 -7.30 -23.70
C GLN A 568 -29.34 -8.65 -24.20
N GLN A 569 -29.07 -9.73 -23.47
CA GLN A 569 -29.55 -11.06 -23.81
C GLN A 569 -31.07 -11.19 -23.64
N ALA A 570 -31.65 -10.54 -22.62
CA ALA A 570 -33.09 -10.46 -22.44
C ALA A 570 -33.77 -9.73 -23.61
N GLN A 571 -33.19 -8.63 -24.09
CA GLN A 571 -33.65 -7.92 -25.29
C GLN A 571 -33.57 -8.78 -26.57
N GLN A 572 -32.66 -9.75 -26.60
CA GLN A 572 -32.50 -10.73 -27.69
C GLN A 572 -33.40 -11.96 -27.53
N GLY A 573 -34.25 -12.02 -26.50
CA GLY A 573 -35.25 -13.06 -26.31
C GLY A 573 -34.77 -14.33 -25.58
N SER A 574 -33.53 -14.37 -25.08
CA SER A 574 -33.08 -15.48 -24.21
C SER A 574 -31.93 -15.08 -23.31
N VAL A 575 -32.06 -15.35 -22.01
CA VAL A 575 -30.97 -15.23 -21.04
C VAL A 575 -30.53 -16.64 -20.61
N PRO A 576 -29.24 -17.02 -20.75
CA PRO A 576 -28.75 -18.31 -20.30
C PRO A 576 -28.97 -18.47 -18.78
N ARG A 577 -29.49 -19.61 -18.34
CA ARG A 577 -29.68 -19.92 -16.91
C ARG A 577 -28.38 -19.79 -16.10
N ASP A 578 -27.25 -20.11 -16.73
CA ASP A 578 -25.93 -20.00 -16.12
C ASP A 578 -25.56 -18.56 -15.76
N LEU A 579 -26.01 -17.57 -16.53
CA LEU A 579 -25.74 -16.16 -16.23
C LEU A 579 -26.49 -15.70 -14.98
N THR A 580 -27.78 -16.04 -14.87
CA THR A 580 -28.60 -15.71 -13.69
C THR A 580 -28.05 -16.39 -12.44
N LYS A 581 -27.65 -17.67 -12.55
CA LYS A 581 -27.01 -18.41 -11.46
C LYS A 581 -25.69 -17.75 -11.05
N PHE A 582 -24.84 -17.43 -12.03
CA PHE A 582 -23.55 -16.79 -11.78
C PHE A 582 -23.71 -15.41 -11.14
N LEU A 583 -24.68 -14.61 -11.57
CA LEU A 583 -25.01 -13.33 -10.93
C LEU A 583 -25.42 -13.54 -9.47
N SER A 584 -26.35 -14.45 -9.18
CA SER A 584 -26.81 -14.70 -7.80
C SER A 584 -25.67 -15.20 -6.92
N GLU A 585 -24.83 -16.11 -7.40
CA GLU A 585 -23.63 -16.56 -6.66
C GLU A 585 -22.68 -15.41 -6.33
N ARG A 586 -22.55 -14.42 -7.23
CA ARG A 586 -21.72 -13.22 -7.01
C ARG A 586 -22.38 -12.26 -6.03
N MET A 587 -23.67 -11.98 -6.18
CA MET A 587 -24.43 -11.10 -5.29
C MET A 587 -24.51 -11.65 -3.87
N ASP A 588 -24.76 -12.95 -3.69
CA ASP A 588 -24.72 -13.60 -2.38
C ASP A 588 -23.32 -13.50 -1.77
N ARG A 589 -22.27 -13.84 -2.52
CA ARG A 589 -20.88 -13.72 -2.06
C ARG A 589 -20.55 -12.30 -1.59
N TYR A 590 -20.91 -11.28 -2.39
CA TYR A 590 -20.66 -9.88 -2.08
C TYR A 590 -21.62 -9.34 -1.01
N GLY A 591 -22.77 -9.97 -0.82
CA GLY A 591 -23.79 -9.62 0.16
C GLY A 591 -23.54 -10.17 1.57
N ARG A 592 -22.70 -11.20 1.73
CA ARG A 592 -22.38 -11.83 3.03
C ARG A 592 -21.59 -10.98 4.03
N GLY A 593 -21.09 -9.82 3.62
CA GLY A 593 -20.37 -8.92 4.53
C GLY A 593 -21.30 -8.13 5.47
N PRO A 594 -20.77 -7.57 6.57
CA PRO A 594 -21.59 -6.90 7.57
C PRO A 594 -21.89 -5.42 7.28
N ASN A 595 -21.30 -4.83 6.23
CA ASN A 595 -21.42 -3.39 5.98
C ASN A 595 -22.74 -3.04 5.24
N HIS A 596 -23.08 -1.75 5.21
CA HIS A 596 -24.29 -1.27 4.56
C HIS A 596 -24.33 -1.56 3.04
N VAL A 597 -23.18 -1.64 2.37
CA VAL A 597 -23.11 -1.95 0.94
C VAL A 597 -23.47 -3.40 0.69
N ASN A 598 -22.93 -4.31 1.51
CA ASN A 598 -23.27 -5.73 1.45
C ASN A 598 -24.78 -5.93 1.63
N ARG A 599 -25.39 -5.25 2.61
CA ARG A 599 -26.85 -5.28 2.82
C ARG A 599 -27.63 -4.70 1.65
N ALA A 600 -27.13 -3.63 1.02
CA ALA A 600 -27.75 -3.07 -0.17
C ALA A 600 -27.68 -4.05 -1.36
N ILE A 601 -26.53 -4.72 -1.57
CA ILE A 601 -26.38 -5.76 -2.61
C ILE A 601 -27.41 -6.89 -2.39
N LEU A 602 -27.56 -7.40 -1.16
CA LEU A 602 -28.58 -8.42 -0.85
C LEU A 602 -30.01 -7.92 -1.12
N SER A 603 -30.31 -6.66 -0.77
CA SER A 603 -31.62 -6.07 -1.04
C SER A 603 -31.90 -5.97 -2.55
N ILE A 604 -30.89 -5.59 -3.34
CA ILE A 604 -31.00 -5.52 -4.80
C ILE A 604 -31.19 -6.93 -5.38
N GLU A 605 -30.45 -7.93 -4.89
CA GLU A 605 -30.60 -9.33 -5.32
C GLU A 605 -32.01 -9.84 -5.05
N TYR A 606 -32.52 -9.60 -3.84
CA TYR A 606 -33.87 -10.01 -3.45
C TYR A 606 -34.95 -9.39 -4.35
N GLN A 607 -34.79 -8.11 -4.72
CA GLN A 607 -35.70 -7.44 -5.65
C GLN A 607 -35.62 -8.07 -7.05
N PHE A 608 -34.41 -8.33 -7.54
CA PHE A 608 -34.19 -8.94 -8.85
C PHE A 608 -34.74 -10.37 -8.94
N GLN A 609 -34.58 -11.18 -7.89
CA GLN A 609 -35.15 -12.53 -7.83
C GLN A 609 -36.69 -12.54 -7.94
N LYS A 610 -37.36 -11.46 -7.53
CA LYS A 610 -38.82 -11.31 -7.65
C LYS A 610 -39.28 -10.79 -9.02
N SER A 611 -38.56 -9.82 -9.58
CA SER A 611 -38.98 -9.15 -10.81
C SER A 611 -38.44 -9.81 -12.08
N GLY A 612 -37.25 -10.40 -12.02
CA GLY A 612 -36.47 -10.80 -13.21
C GLY A 612 -36.03 -9.62 -14.08
N ASP A 613 -36.17 -8.38 -13.60
CA ASP A 613 -35.93 -7.17 -14.38
C ASP A 613 -34.44 -6.77 -14.35
N TRP A 614 -33.77 -7.03 -15.47
CA TRP A 614 -32.35 -6.73 -15.66
C TRP A 614 -32.04 -5.24 -15.76
N GLU A 615 -32.97 -4.42 -16.26
CA GLU A 615 -32.78 -2.98 -16.38
C GLU A 615 -32.87 -2.32 -14.99
N ALA A 616 -33.87 -2.70 -14.21
CA ALA A 616 -34.00 -2.25 -12.82
C ALA A 616 -32.80 -2.67 -11.96
N LEU A 617 -32.31 -3.91 -12.12
CA LEU A 617 -31.09 -4.38 -11.46
C LEU A 617 -29.88 -3.50 -11.81
N LEU A 618 -29.66 -3.25 -13.10
CA LEU A 618 -28.53 -2.43 -13.55
C LEU A 618 -28.61 -1.02 -12.98
N ASN A 619 -29.79 -0.39 -13.02
CA ASN A 619 -30.01 0.95 -12.49
C ASN A 619 -29.76 1.02 -10.97
N ALA A 620 -30.20 0.01 -10.21
CA ALA A 620 -29.96 -0.07 -8.78
C ALA A 620 -28.46 -0.22 -8.45
N LEU A 621 -27.73 -1.03 -9.22
CA LEU A 621 -26.27 -1.19 -9.06
C LEU A 621 -25.49 0.07 -9.45
N ILE A 622 -25.95 0.82 -10.46
CA ILE A 622 -25.37 2.12 -10.84
C ILE A 622 -25.60 3.14 -9.74
N ALA A 623 -26.82 3.24 -9.20
CA ALA A 623 -27.16 4.13 -8.09
C ALA A 623 -26.32 3.81 -6.85
N LEU A 624 -26.16 2.52 -6.55
CA LEU A 624 -25.32 2.05 -5.45
C LEU A 624 -23.86 2.46 -5.64
N SER A 625 -23.30 2.28 -6.85
CA SER A 625 -21.93 2.69 -7.14
C SER A 625 -21.74 4.20 -7.02
N ALA A 626 -22.68 5.02 -7.48
CA ALA A 626 -22.60 6.47 -7.32
C ALA A 626 -22.52 6.90 -5.85
N LEU A 627 -23.18 6.16 -4.94
CA LEU A 627 -23.18 6.45 -3.51
C LEU A 627 -21.88 6.02 -2.81
N TYR A 628 -21.17 5.02 -3.34
CA TYR A 628 -19.98 4.44 -2.71
C TYR A 628 -18.64 4.70 -3.41
N GLN A 629 -18.64 5.37 -4.57
CA GLN A 629 -17.42 5.74 -5.31
C GLN A 629 -16.41 6.57 -4.48
N GLU A 630 -16.86 7.33 -3.49
CA GLU A 630 -16.00 8.14 -2.61
C GLU A 630 -15.55 7.40 -1.33
N HIS A 631 -16.02 6.17 -1.12
CA HIS A 631 -15.76 5.36 0.07
C HIS A 631 -14.88 4.12 -0.20
N GLU A 632 -14.40 3.93 -1.43
CA GLU A 632 -13.54 2.82 -1.84
C GLU A 632 -12.24 2.73 -1.06
N GLY A 633 -11.98 1.63 -0.33
CA GLY A 633 -10.71 1.38 0.35
C GLY A 633 -10.87 1.24 1.86
N LEU A 634 -9.85 0.73 2.53
CA LEU A 634 -9.92 0.57 3.99
C LEU A 634 -9.87 1.90 4.77
N GLY A 635 -9.67 3.03 4.08
CA GLY A 635 -9.51 4.34 4.69
C GLY A 635 -8.23 4.46 5.51
N GLU A 636 -8.21 5.46 6.39
CA GLU A 636 -7.12 5.64 7.34
C GLU A 636 -6.99 4.40 8.24
N GLY A 637 -5.77 3.92 8.53
CA GLY A 637 -5.60 2.76 9.41
C GLY A 637 -5.86 1.38 8.79
N GLY A 638 -6.32 1.30 7.53
CA GLY A 638 -6.53 0.02 6.84
C GLY A 638 -5.29 -0.89 6.76
N GLN A 639 -4.16 -0.31 6.39
CA GLN A 639 -2.87 -1.01 6.37
C GLN A 639 -2.47 -1.59 7.75
N ARG A 640 -2.84 -0.88 8.82
CA ARG A 640 -2.58 -1.27 10.21
C ARG A 640 -3.47 -2.45 10.62
N THR A 641 -4.73 -2.46 10.19
CA THR A 641 -5.63 -3.60 10.36
C THR A 641 -5.14 -4.85 9.61
N ILE A 642 -4.70 -4.70 8.36
CA ILE A 642 -4.15 -5.82 7.57
C ILE A 642 -2.90 -6.40 8.23
N ARG A 643 -2.09 -5.57 8.89
CA ARG A 643 -0.96 -6.05 9.68
C ARG A 643 -1.45 -7.00 10.79
N LEU A 644 -2.47 -6.62 11.57
CA LEU A 644 -3.00 -7.48 12.61
C LEU A 644 -3.57 -8.79 12.04
N LEU A 645 -4.30 -8.74 10.92
CA LEU A 645 -4.77 -9.95 10.22
C LEU A 645 -3.60 -10.89 9.88
N LYS A 646 -2.50 -10.37 9.31
CA LYS A 646 -1.31 -11.18 9.01
C LYS A 646 -0.70 -11.79 10.26
N LEU A 647 -0.55 -11.01 11.32
CA LEU A 647 0.00 -11.50 12.59
C LEU A 647 -0.86 -12.61 13.21
N CYS A 648 -2.19 -12.44 13.22
CA CYS A 648 -3.10 -13.47 13.70
C CYS A 648 -3.10 -14.74 12.82
N ARG A 649 -2.70 -14.66 11.55
CA ARG A 649 -2.52 -15.85 10.70
C ARG A 649 -1.18 -16.55 10.93
N THR A 650 -0.13 -15.78 11.15
CA THR A 650 1.23 -16.28 11.32
C THR A 650 1.51 -16.81 12.72
N PHE A 651 1.08 -16.10 13.75
CA PHE A 651 1.34 -16.46 15.15
C PHE A 651 0.07 -17.00 15.81
N LYS A 652 0.17 -18.19 16.42
CA LYS A 652 -0.92 -18.80 17.20
C LYS A 652 -1.15 -18.05 18.50
N THR A 653 -0.09 -17.46 19.06
CA THR A 653 -0.17 -16.61 20.23
C THR A 653 0.62 -15.32 19.98
N LEU A 654 -0.01 -14.18 20.26
CA LEU A 654 0.62 -12.87 20.28
C LEU A 654 0.49 -12.30 21.69
N VAL A 655 1.59 -12.32 22.43
CA VAL A 655 1.71 -11.70 23.74
C VAL A 655 2.04 -10.22 23.55
N LEU A 656 1.21 -9.33 24.08
CA LEU A 656 1.41 -7.89 24.03
C LEU A 656 1.62 -7.35 25.44
N VAL A 657 2.78 -6.73 25.65
CA VAL A 657 3.17 -6.15 26.94
C VAL A 657 3.05 -4.64 26.86
N THR A 658 2.25 -4.05 27.76
CA THR A 658 2.01 -2.61 27.84
C THR A 658 1.76 -2.15 29.29
N ASN A 659 1.82 -0.84 29.51
CA ASN A 659 1.35 -0.19 30.74
C ASN A 659 0.02 0.55 30.53
N ASN A 660 -0.53 0.54 29.32
CA ASN A 660 -1.77 1.24 29.02
C ASN A 660 -2.99 0.35 29.32
N ILE A 661 -3.71 0.68 30.39
CA ILE A 661 -4.87 -0.09 30.86
C ILE A 661 -5.99 -0.16 29.82
N ASN A 662 -6.23 0.92 29.06
CA ASN A 662 -7.29 0.94 28.03
C ASN A 662 -7.01 -0.10 26.94
N VAL A 663 -5.75 -0.28 26.57
CA VAL A 663 -5.32 -1.29 25.59
C VAL A 663 -5.51 -2.70 26.15
N LEU A 664 -5.16 -2.92 27.43
CA LEU A 664 -5.33 -4.22 28.10
C LEU A 664 -6.81 -4.61 28.19
N GLU A 665 -7.66 -3.69 28.60
CA GLU A 665 -9.12 -3.87 28.68
C GLU A 665 -9.72 -4.15 27.30
N TYR A 666 -9.33 -3.36 26.29
CA TYR A 666 -9.80 -3.55 24.92
C TYR A 666 -9.40 -4.92 24.36
N LEU A 667 -8.14 -5.36 24.56
CA LEU A 667 -7.69 -6.68 24.12
C LEU A 667 -8.42 -7.82 24.85
N ASN A 668 -8.76 -7.65 26.13
CA ASN A 668 -9.57 -8.62 26.87
C ASN A 668 -11.04 -8.61 26.44
N TRP A 669 -11.60 -7.48 26.02
CA TRP A 669 -12.92 -7.43 25.40
C TRP A 669 -12.93 -8.12 24.02
N LEU A 670 -11.89 -7.84 23.22
CA LEU A 670 -11.74 -8.35 21.86
C LEU A 670 -11.56 -9.88 21.85
N ASP A 671 -10.58 -10.41 22.58
CA ASP A 671 -10.27 -11.85 22.67
C ASP A 671 -10.21 -12.30 24.15
N PRO A 672 -11.38 -12.40 24.81
CA PRO A 672 -11.42 -12.76 26.23
C PRO A 672 -10.94 -14.18 26.50
N PRO A 673 -10.43 -14.44 27.71
CA PRO A 673 -10.13 -15.80 28.12
C PRO A 673 -11.40 -16.66 28.13
N LEU A 674 -11.30 -17.86 27.57
CA LEU A 674 -12.36 -18.87 27.51
C LEU A 674 -12.08 -20.06 28.44
N THR A 675 -11.01 -19.99 29.22
CA THR A 675 -10.56 -21.06 30.12
C THR A 675 -11.62 -21.47 31.14
N HIS A 676 -12.49 -20.54 31.56
CA HIS A 676 -13.56 -20.82 32.51
C HIS A 676 -14.69 -21.69 31.95
N TYR A 677 -14.84 -21.76 30.61
CA TYR A 677 -15.79 -22.66 29.95
C TYR A 677 -15.30 -24.11 29.85
N LEU A 678 -14.04 -24.38 30.20
CA LEU A 678 -13.45 -25.71 30.10
C LEU A 678 -13.85 -26.60 31.29
N PRO A 679 -14.01 -27.92 31.09
CA PRO A 679 -14.15 -28.88 32.19
C PRO A 679 -12.99 -28.80 33.18
N ASP A 680 -13.25 -29.00 34.47
CA ASP A 680 -12.28 -28.83 35.55
C ASP A 680 -10.94 -29.56 35.32
N ALA A 681 -11.00 -30.79 34.81
CA ALA A 681 -9.82 -31.61 34.51
C ALA A 681 -8.93 -30.99 33.42
N VAL A 682 -9.52 -30.35 32.41
CA VAL A 682 -8.80 -29.66 31.33
C VAL A 682 -8.37 -28.27 31.80
N ARG A 683 -9.27 -27.54 32.48
CA ARG A 683 -9.01 -26.21 33.06
C ARG A 683 -7.78 -26.22 33.98
N SER A 684 -7.66 -27.23 34.82
CA SER A 684 -6.51 -27.41 35.72
C SER A 684 -5.18 -27.61 34.98
N GLN A 685 -5.19 -28.14 33.76
CA GLN A 685 -3.98 -28.26 32.93
C GLN A 685 -3.55 -26.91 32.35
N TYR A 686 -4.52 -26.07 31.96
CA TYR A 686 -4.26 -24.70 31.52
C TYR A 686 -3.70 -23.85 32.66
N HIS A 687 -4.33 -23.88 33.84
CA HIS A 687 -3.85 -23.14 35.01
C HIS A 687 -2.44 -23.56 35.45
N ARG A 688 -2.15 -24.87 35.51
CA ARG A 688 -0.80 -25.37 35.86
C ARG A 688 0.32 -24.85 34.96
N ARG A 689 -0.02 -24.48 33.72
CA ARG A 689 0.93 -23.98 32.72
C ARG A 689 0.90 -22.46 32.55
N GLY A 690 0.04 -21.76 33.31
CA GLY A 690 -0.11 -20.30 33.19
C GLY A 690 -0.64 -19.83 31.83
N ILE A 691 -1.40 -20.69 31.14
CA ILE A 691 -1.93 -20.40 29.80
C ILE A 691 -3.44 -20.20 29.83
N ARG A 692 -3.93 -19.36 28.93
CA ARG A 692 -5.37 -19.14 28.69
C ARG A 692 -5.81 -19.69 27.33
N ALA A 693 -7.03 -20.23 27.30
CA ALA A 693 -7.73 -20.53 26.06
C ALA A 693 -8.34 -19.24 25.49
N SER A 694 -8.17 -19.00 24.19
CA SER A 694 -8.69 -17.80 23.50
C SER A 694 -8.75 -18.09 21.99
N VAL A 695 -9.56 -17.35 21.24
CA VAL A 695 -9.77 -17.62 19.80
C VAL A 695 -8.62 -17.03 18.99
N LEU A 696 -8.32 -15.75 19.19
CA LEU A 696 -7.26 -15.04 18.47
C LEU A 696 -5.86 -15.23 19.09
N GLY A 697 -5.78 -15.80 20.29
CA GLY A 697 -4.48 -16.05 20.92
C GLY A 697 -3.78 -14.75 21.32
N LEU A 698 -4.54 -13.67 21.49
CA LEU A 698 -4.00 -12.42 22.02
C LEU A 698 -3.82 -12.60 23.53
N VAL A 699 -2.69 -12.16 24.07
CA VAL A 699 -2.39 -12.27 25.52
C VAL A 699 -1.86 -10.92 26.00
N PRO A 700 -2.71 -10.06 26.58
CA PRO A 700 -2.29 -8.80 27.16
C PRO A 700 -1.59 -9.04 28.51
N ILE A 701 -0.46 -8.37 28.72
CA ILE A 701 0.31 -8.39 29.96
C ILE A 701 0.55 -6.96 30.43
N HIS A 702 0.25 -6.70 31.70
CA HIS A 702 0.52 -5.40 32.33
C HIS A 702 1.91 -5.40 32.96
N LEU A 703 2.80 -4.54 32.47
CA LEU A 703 4.19 -4.52 32.96
C LEU A 703 4.33 -3.99 34.41
N GLN A 704 3.32 -3.30 34.97
CA GLN A 704 3.28 -2.92 36.38
C GLN A 704 3.07 -4.11 37.33
N HIS A 705 2.46 -5.20 36.85
CA HIS A 705 2.13 -6.38 37.67
C HIS A 705 2.93 -7.62 37.27
N THR A 706 3.67 -7.55 36.17
CA THR A 706 4.38 -8.69 35.58
C THR A 706 5.69 -8.19 35.01
N SER A 707 6.81 -8.73 35.48
CA SER A 707 8.13 -8.33 34.99
C SER A 707 8.33 -8.70 33.51
N ALA A 708 9.29 -8.06 32.85
CA ALA A 708 9.64 -8.40 31.46
C ALA A 708 10.15 -9.85 31.32
N GLU A 709 10.84 -10.35 32.36
CA GLU A 709 11.26 -11.75 32.46
C GLU A 709 10.05 -12.69 32.55
N GLU A 710 9.08 -12.37 33.40
CA GLU A 710 7.87 -13.18 33.53
C GLU A 710 7.05 -13.19 32.23
N ALA A 711 6.93 -12.04 31.55
CA ALA A 711 6.29 -11.97 30.24
C ALA A 711 6.98 -12.88 29.20
N THR A 712 8.31 -12.96 29.25
CA THR A 712 9.11 -13.85 28.42
C THR A 712 8.88 -15.32 28.76
N ARG A 713 8.82 -15.65 30.05
CA ARG A 713 8.48 -16.99 30.53
C ARG A 713 7.09 -17.42 30.07
N ILE A 714 6.10 -16.52 30.13
CA ILE A 714 4.74 -16.78 29.62
C ILE A 714 4.76 -17.09 28.13
N ALA A 715 5.46 -16.29 27.31
CA ALA A 715 5.58 -16.53 25.87
C ALA A 715 6.23 -17.89 25.56
N ILE A 716 7.28 -18.26 26.29
CA ILE A 716 7.94 -19.57 26.15
C ILE A 716 7.01 -20.72 26.58
N SER A 717 6.23 -20.54 27.64
CA SER A 717 5.21 -21.51 28.07
C SER A 717 4.15 -21.75 27.00
N TYR A 718 3.73 -20.72 26.28
CA TYR A 718 2.87 -20.87 25.10
C TYR A 718 3.57 -21.63 23.96
N GLY A 719 4.85 -21.38 23.71
CA GLY A 719 5.62 -22.14 22.72
C GLY A 719 5.66 -23.64 23.04
N ARG A 720 5.97 -23.97 24.31
CA ARG A 720 5.97 -25.36 24.81
C ARG A 720 4.59 -25.99 24.83
N TRP A 721 3.54 -25.17 25.02
CA TRP A 721 2.16 -25.63 24.94
C TRP A 721 1.79 -26.05 23.53
N HIS A 722 2.13 -25.24 22.53
CA HIS A 722 1.79 -25.54 21.15
C HIS A 722 2.63 -26.70 20.61
N LYS A 723 3.91 -26.78 21.01
CA LYS A 723 4.89 -27.77 20.55
C LYS A 723 5.48 -28.60 21.69
N PRO A 724 4.69 -29.47 22.35
CA PRO A 724 5.15 -30.27 23.49
C PRO A 724 6.26 -31.28 23.13
N GLU A 725 6.38 -31.65 21.85
CA GLU A 725 7.38 -32.57 21.32
C GLU A 725 8.78 -31.93 21.15
N VAL A 726 8.85 -30.59 21.11
CA VAL A 726 10.10 -29.87 20.91
C VAL A 726 10.81 -29.69 22.25
N LYS A 727 12.00 -30.31 22.39
CA LYS A 727 12.82 -30.22 23.62
C LYS A 727 13.36 -28.81 23.87
N HIS A 728 13.82 -28.14 22.81
CA HIS A 728 14.43 -26.81 22.86
C HIS A 728 13.77 -25.90 21.83
N LEU A 729 13.08 -24.85 22.31
CA LEU A 729 12.46 -23.85 21.45
C LEU A 729 13.52 -22.89 20.91
N GLN A 730 13.49 -22.62 19.62
CA GLN A 730 14.30 -21.58 18.99
C GLN A 730 13.69 -20.21 19.27
N VAL A 731 14.39 -19.40 20.06
CA VAL A 731 13.95 -18.05 20.44
C VAL A 731 14.78 -17.01 19.68
N GLY A 732 14.11 -16.02 19.09
CA GLY A 732 14.75 -14.89 18.42
C GLY A 732 14.33 -13.55 19.02
N PHE A 733 15.29 -12.65 19.26
CA PHE A 733 15.04 -11.28 19.72
C PHE A 733 15.36 -10.26 18.62
N LEU A 734 14.35 -9.51 18.19
CA LEU A 734 14.43 -8.47 17.18
C LEU A 734 14.59 -7.10 17.84
N THR A 735 15.79 -6.54 17.73
CA THR A 735 16.09 -5.19 18.26
C THR A 735 15.50 -4.06 17.41
N HIS A 736 15.18 -4.34 16.15
CA HIS A 736 14.66 -3.40 15.15
C HIS A 736 13.74 -4.16 14.18
N PRO A 737 12.95 -3.46 13.34
CA PRO A 737 12.36 -4.08 12.17
C PRO A 737 13.48 -4.54 11.23
N LEU A 738 13.58 -5.85 10.99
CA LEU A 738 14.65 -6.48 10.21
C LEU A 738 14.06 -7.36 9.11
N ILE A 739 14.80 -7.50 8.02
CA ILE A 739 14.56 -8.54 7.02
C ILE A 739 15.36 -9.76 7.45
N LEU A 740 14.69 -10.89 7.66
CA LEU A 740 15.35 -12.14 8.03
C LEU A 740 15.47 -13.04 6.80
N LYS A 741 16.64 -13.65 6.62
CA LYS A 741 16.88 -14.68 5.60
C LYS A 741 17.46 -15.92 6.25
N LYS A 742 17.09 -17.11 5.78
CA LYS A 742 17.76 -18.35 6.19
C LYS A 742 19.17 -18.38 5.59
N SER A 743 20.16 -18.90 6.32
CA SER A 743 21.47 -19.19 5.73
C SER A 743 21.31 -20.21 4.61
N GLU A 744 21.85 -19.90 3.43
CA GLU A 744 22.15 -20.93 2.43
C GLU A 744 23.15 -21.88 3.08
N GLY A 745 22.73 -23.13 3.27
CA GLY A 745 23.52 -24.18 3.90
C GLY A 745 24.48 -24.83 2.92
#